data_AF-A0A349A2E3-F1
#
_entry.id   AF-A0A349A2E3-F1
#
_cell.length_a   1.000
_cell.length_b   1.000
_cell.length_c   1.000
_cell.angle_alpha   90.00
_cell.angle_beta   90.00
_cell.angle_gamma   90.00
#
_symmetry.space_group_name_H-M   'P 1'
#
loop_
_entity.id
_entity.type
_entity.pdbx_description
1 polymer ?
#
loop_
_entity_poly.entity_id
_entity_poly.type
_entity_poly.pdbx_seq_one_letter_code
_entity_poly.pdbx_strand_id
1 'polypeptide(L)'
;PAGEVSVFSVAISPDGTRVLAGSRNMSLWDLATGSELRRLDGKVNWVHAVALSPRGEYVLSGNFDGTIHLWDGITGKHIRAFRDDRGIVSSLDFSPRGPMLECRLDGPLTLREVESGRALIQLDGRGAAAFSPDGNRIASGAAGHRVQLWDAATGRVIRSLAGHGDGIRSVAFSPDGRFLATGSRDKTVHLWDLESGLERRVFDNFRAPVNSVAFSPDGKRVLAGSSDNTVRLFAVESGAQLQVWQDIAISSVAFSPDGRHVLTAGFDGVPKLLDGTTGRRVMGFQGHKLHVYGARFSADGKRIVTGSGDGSVRLWDVASGREVVQSIGFTNGEWIVITPEGYYNSSARGHELLNIRRGSQVYGIDQFYDVFYRPDIVSAKLKGEDLAGLVTLTVEEAIQNPPPSVKFSPLPHENGHPTVKICYQIRSTGGGIGEVRLFQNGKLIKSDGFYREAATQGAAAAMKLTQLDGGTVHRDMRSLTLREKQSPGAVMVLPKGDRVDECVELDAIAGENEIGLTAFNAPNTVQSVMDTVRFTSTVEPDEPHLYLLAVGIDRYRDAAINLKYAAKDAQDFLSELAERSKTLYRPTHIHPTGLFNEQAGKQNILATIEKLVAQVKPGDSFIFFNASHGLLLQSQYYIVTGGFNGRLDSGASLIGSNEIVEMSKRIKALSQLFIFDTCHAGGVDTIVSGLYDARMSVMAKKMGLHIYASAGSVQTALDGYRGNGLYTHTLLRGLKDGRTVDKDASGAVTVKDLGRYSKEMTEAISGRLGHPQTPLIMNFGKDSRLFEVR
;
A
#
# COMPACT_ATOMS: atom_id res chain seq x y z
N PRO A 1 -29.86 12.80 -4.80
CA PRO A 1 -28.75 11.94 -4.33
C PRO A 1 -27.50 11.95 -5.25
N ALA A 2 -27.64 11.89 -6.58
CA ALA A 2 -26.50 11.81 -7.51
C ALA A 2 -25.60 13.08 -7.55
N GLY A 3 -26.10 14.24 -7.13
CA GLY A 3 -25.34 15.50 -7.14
C GLY A 3 -24.40 15.71 -5.95
N GLU A 4 -24.47 14.91 -4.89
CA GLU A 4 -23.67 15.17 -3.67
C GLU A 4 -22.23 14.67 -3.75
N VAL A 5 -21.93 13.72 -4.64
CA VAL A 5 -20.61 13.05 -4.72
C VAL A 5 -19.97 13.19 -6.10
N SER A 6 -20.65 13.79 -7.09
CA SER A 6 -20.18 13.89 -8.47
C SER A 6 -18.79 14.54 -8.58
N VAL A 7 -17.88 13.93 -9.35
CA VAL A 7 -16.58 14.51 -9.71
C VAL A 7 -16.73 15.28 -11.03
N PHE A 8 -16.80 16.60 -10.94
CA PHE A 8 -17.04 17.48 -12.10
C PHE A 8 -15.79 17.81 -12.90
N SER A 9 -14.61 17.76 -12.27
CA SER A 9 -13.35 18.11 -12.91
C SER A 9 -12.21 17.24 -12.39
N VAL A 10 -11.31 16.83 -13.28
CA VAL A 10 -10.12 16.04 -12.94
C VAL A 10 -8.88 16.62 -13.61
N ALA A 11 -7.77 16.70 -12.89
CA ALA A 11 -6.47 17.09 -13.44
C ALA A 11 -5.40 16.08 -13.01
N ILE A 12 -4.40 15.87 -13.85
CA ILE A 12 -3.22 15.05 -13.55
C ILE A 12 -2.00 15.94 -13.57
N SER A 13 -1.08 15.73 -12.63
CA SER A 13 0.15 16.50 -12.57
C SER A 13 1.04 16.20 -13.79
N PRO A 14 1.86 17.17 -14.24
CA PRO A 14 2.73 16.98 -15.41
C PRO A 14 3.74 15.84 -15.26
N ASP A 15 4.17 15.55 -14.03
CA ASP A 15 5.03 14.41 -13.69
C ASP A 15 4.26 13.08 -13.57
N GLY A 16 2.93 13.10 -13.71
CA GLY A 16 2.07 11.92 -13.61
C GLY A 16 1.99 11.31 -12.21
N THR A 17 2.42 12.04 -11.18
CA THR A 17 2.49 11.52 -9.80
C THR A 17 1.25 11.84 -8.97
N ARG A 18 0.39 12.76 -9.40
CA ARG A 18 -0.77 13.21 -8.61
C ARG A 18 -2.01 13.38 -9.46
N VAL A 19 -3.16 13.07 -8.87
CA VAL A 19 -4.47 13.29 -9.46
C VAL A 19 -5.29 14.18 -8.56
N LEU A 20 -5.85 15.21 -9.17
CA LEU A 20 -6.72 16.15 -8.52
C LEU A 20 -8.16 15.94 -8.99
N ALA A 21 -9.06 15.77 -8.04
CA ALA A 21 -10.48 15.56 -8.28
C ALA A 21 -11.31 16.66 -7.62
N GLY A 22 -12.09 17.39 -8.41
CA GLY A 22 -13.06 18.37 -7.94
C GLY A 22 -14.45 17.74 -7.81
N SER A 23 -14.94 17.59 -6.58
CA SER A 23 -16.30 17.14 -6.25
C SER A 23 -16.94 18.07 -5.21
N ARG A 24 -17.90 17.62 -4.38
CA ARG A 24 -18.28 18.39 -3.16
C ARG A 24 -17.07 18.68 -2.27
N ASN A 25 -16.09 17.77 -2.26
CA ASN A 25 -14.79 17.99 -1.67
C ASN A 25 -13.72 17.94 -2.78
N MET A 26 -12.59 18.62 -2.56
CA MET A 26 -11.42 18.42 -3.41
C MET A 26 -10.55 17.32 -2.78
N SER A 27 -10.22 16.32 -3.60
CA SER A 27 -9.33 15.22 -3.23
C SER A 27 -8.07 15.28 -4.08
N LEU A 28 -6.92 15.39 -3.41
CA LEU A 28 -5.61 15.27 -4.04
C LEU A 28 -5.05 13.87 -3.74
N TRP A 29 -4.96 13.06 -4.77
CA TRP A 29 -4.49 11.68 -4.71
C TRP A 29 -3.02 11.61 -5.11
N ASP A 30 -2.23 10.89 -4.31
CA ASP A 30 -0.86 10.51 -4.67
C ASP A 30 -0.87 9.20 -5.46
N LEU A 31 -0.36 9.23 -6.69
CA LEU A 31 -0.19 8.06 -7.54
C LEU A 31 1.09 7.26 -7.21
N ALA A 32 1.85 7.62 -6.17
CA ALA A 32 2.92 6.78 -5.64
C ALA A 32 2.45 5.87 -4.51
N THR A 33 1.53 6.37 -3.66
CA THR A 33 1.09 5.67 -2.44
C THR A 33 -0.38 5.25 -2.47
N GLY A 34 -1.18 5.82 -3.39
CA GLY A 34 -2.63 5.64 -3.42
C GLY A 34 -3.34 6.26 -2.22
N SER A 35 -2.67 7.10 -1.44
CA SER A 35 -3.31 7.85 -0.36
C SER A 35 -3.89 9.16 -0.88
N GLU A 36 -5.02 9.56 -0.31
CA GLU A 36 -5.41 10.98 -0.37
C GLU A 36 -4.40 11.77 0.48
N LEU A 37 -3.58 12.60 -0.16
CA LEU A 37 -2.54 13.41 0.53
C LEU A 37 -3.19 14.38 1.50
N ARG A 38 -4.35 14.93 1.11
CA ARG A 38 -5.13 15.79 1.98
C ARG A 38 -6.54 15.99 1.47
N ARG A 39 -7.48 15.90 2.42
CA ARG A 39 -8.81 16.50 2.32
C ARG A 39 -8.77 17.95 2.73
N LEU A 40 -9.60 18.73 2.08
CA LEU A 40 -9.71 20.16 2.29
C LEU A 40 -10.97 20.46 3.08
N ASP A 41 -10.86 20.29 4.40
CA ASP A 41 -11.92 20.64 5.33
C ASP A 41 -11.96 22.14 5.58
N GLY A 42 -13.00 22.78 5.07
CA GLY A 42 -13.25 24.19 5.32
C GLY A 42 -14.49 24.69 4.61
N LYS A 43 -15.69 24.20 4.97
CA LYS A 43 -16.99 24.65 4.42
C LYS A 43 -16.95 24.88 2.89
N VAL A 44 -16.30 23.96 2.18
CA VAL A 44 -16.09 24.06 0.73
C VAL A 44 -17.42 23.65 0.09
N ASN A 45 -18.11 24.59 -0.57
CA ASN A 45 -19.22 24.23 -1.46
C ASN A 45 -18.67 23.52 -2.71
N TRP A 46 -19.54 22.92 -3.53
CA TRP A 46 -19.16 22.13 -4.72
C TRP A 46 -17.96 22.73 -5.50
N VAL A 47 -16.95 21.91 -5.81
CA VAL A 47 -15.78 22.31 -6.61
C VAL A 47 -16.12 22.10 -8.08
N HIS A 48 -16.19 23.19 -8.84
CA HIS A 48 -16.55 23.16 -10.26
C HIS A 48 -15.33 23.06 -11.18
N ALA A 49 -14.21 23.71 -10.80
CA ALA A 49 -13.00 23.77 -11.59
C ALA A 49 -11.77 23.48 -10.74
N VAL A 50 -10.81 22.76 -11.31
CA VAL A 50 -9.51 22.50 -10.69
C VAL A 50 -8.39 22.74 -11.69
N ALA A 51 -7.26 23.27 -11.22
CA ALA A 51 -6.07 23.50 -12.03
C ALA A 51 -4.80 23.11 -11.26
N LEU A 52 -3.81 22.59 -11.98
CA LEU A 52 -2.49 22.25 -11.48
C LEU A 52 -1.45 23.17 -12.14
N SER A 53 -0.53 23.70 -11.35
CA SER A 53 0.56 24.50 -11.89
C SER A 53 1.48 23.67 -12.81
N PRO A 54 2.16 24.28 -13.79
CA PRO A 54 3.02 23.58 -14.75
C PRO A 54 4.17 22.77 -14.13
N ARG A 55 4.58 23.10 -12.91
CA ARG A 55 5.60 22.37 -12.14
C ARG A 55 5.01 21.47 -11.04
N GLY A 56 3.69 21.46 -10.88
CA GLY A 56 3.01 20.70 -9.82
C GLY A 56 3.23 21.26 -8.41
N GLU A 57 3.77 22.47 -8.28
CA GLU A 57 4.09 23.14 -7.01
C GLU A 57 2.87 23.74 -6.32
N TYR A 58 1.84 24.08 -7.10
CA TYR A 58 0.57 24.64 -6.62
C TYR A 58 -0.63 23.97 -7.28
N VAL A 59 -1.74 23.96 -6.54
CA VAL A 59 -3.06 23.50 -6.95
C VAL A 59 -4.08 24.60 -6.70
N LEU A 60 -5.04 24.77 -7.63
CA LEU A 60 -6.20 25.63 -7.46
C LEU A 60 -7.50 24.84 -7.49
N SER A 61 -8.43 25.24 -6.64
CA SER A 61 -9.81 24.76 -6.66
C SER A 61 -10.78 25.92 -6.60
N GLY A 62 -11.77 25.89 -7.49
CA GLY A 62 -12.79 26.91 -7.62
C GLY A 62 -14.16 26.34 -7.26
N ASN A 63 -14.84 26.99 -6.33
CA ASN A 63 -16.06 26.49 -5.72
C ASN A 63 -17.31 27.22 -6.26
N PHE A 64 -18.46 26.58 -6.08
CA PHE A 64 -19.78 27.11 -6.46
C PHE A 64 -20.18 28.34 -5.63
N ASP A 65 -19.66 28.51 -4.41
CA ASP A 65 -19.89 29.71 -3.61
C ASP A 65 -18.99 30.89 -4.00
N GLY A 66 -18.18 30.73 -5.05
CA GLY A 66 -17.24 31.75 -5.49
C GLY A 66 -15.95 31.80 -4.68
N THR A 67 -15.69 30.85 -3.78
CA THR A 67 -14.38 30.75 -3.13
C THR A 67 -13.38 30.02 -4.01
N ILE A 68 -12.14 30.50 -4.02
CA ILE A 68 -11.01 29.82 -4.64
C ILE A 68 -10.02 29.50 -3.55
N HIS A 69 -9.45 28.31 -3.61
CA HIS A 69 -8.41 27.93 -2.70
C HIS A 69 -7.14 27.61 -3.45
N LEU A 70 -6.03 28.09 -2.91
CA LEU A 70 -4.67 27.77 -3.32
C LEU A 70 -4.07 26.78 -2.32
N TRP A 71 -3.47 25.75 -2.87
CA TRP A 71 -2.84 24.68 -2.12
C TRP A 71 -1.42 24.48 -2.61
N ASP A 72 -0.55 24.09 -1.70
CA ASP A 72 0.76 23.56 -2.01
C ASP A 72 0.56 22.22 -2.72
N GLY A 73 1.07 22.13 -3.95
CA GLY A 73 0.92 20.96 -4.79
C GLY A 73 1.77 19.78 -4.31
N ILE A 74 2.84 20.01 -3.55
CA ILE A 74 3.74 19.00 -2.98
C ILE A 74 3.21 18.46 -1.66
N THR A 75 2.91 19.34 -0.72
CA THR A 75 2.49 18.98 0.64
C THR A 75 0.97 18.85 0.77
N GLY A 76 0.20 19.27 -0.24
CA GLY A 76 -1.26 19.36 -0.15
C GLY A 76 -1.74 20.41 0.85
N LYS A 77 -0.85 21.26 1.39
CA LYS A 77 -1.20 22.20 2.45
C LYS A 77 -2.03 23.35 1.91
N HIS A 78 -3.12 23.72 2.59
CA HIS A 78 -3.83 24.98 2.31
C HIS A 78 -2.87 26.14 2.48
N ILE A 79 -2.69 26.91 1.41
CA ILE A 79 -1.90 28.14 1.47
C ILE A 79 -2.85 29.29 1.74
N ARG A 80 -3.94 29.39 0.97
CA ARG A 80 -4.83 30.57 1.04
C ARG A 80 -6.20 30.31 0.42
N ALA A 81 -7.21 31.02 0.91
CA ALA A 81 -8.53 31.10 0.29
C ALA A 81 -8.79 32.53 -0.18
N PHE A 82 -9.36 32.67 -1.36
CA PHE A 82 -9.82 33.91 -1.98
C PHE A 82 -11.33 33.83 -2.04
N ARG A 83 -12.03 34.75 -1.38
CA ARG A 83 -13.48 34.86 -1.45
C ARG A 83 -13.83 36.16 -2.17
N ASP A 84 -14.68 36.06 -3.18
CA ASP A 84 -15.35 37.19 -3.80
C ASP A 84 -16.82 36.80 -3.97
N ASP A 85 -17.73 37.69 -3.62
CA ASP A 85 -19.17 37.41 -3.49
C ASP A 85 -19.90 37.42 -4.85
N ARG A 86 -19.16 37.38 -5.96
CA ARG A 86 -19.63 37.61 -7.34
C ARG A 86 -19.95 36.33 -8.13
N GLY A 87 -20.30 35.24 -7.45
CA GLY A 87 -20.83 34.02 -8.08
C GLY A 87 -19.81 32.90 -8.37
N ILE A 88 -20.28 31.83 -9.02
CA ILE A 88 -19.61 30.53 -9.23
C ILE A 88 -18.31 30.68 -10.04
N VAL A 89 -17.24 30.01 -9.59
CA VAL A 89 -15.99 29.87 -10.37
C VAL A 89 -16.19 28.86 -11.49
N SER A 90 -16.12 29.30 -12.74
CA SER A 90 -16.41 28.47 -13.91
C SER A 90 -15.17 27.80 -14.50
N SER A 91 -14.01 28.47 -14.48
CA SER A 91 -12.73 27.96 -14.99
C SER A 91 -11.56 28.51 -14.16
N LEU A 92 -10.49 27.73 -14.09
CA LEU A 92 -9.23 28.10 -13.45
C LEU A 92 -8.09 27.65 -14.35
N ASP A 93 -7.04 28.48 -14.41
CA ASP A 93 -5.84 28.15 -15.19
C ASP A 93 -4.58 28.76 -14.56
N PHE A 94 -3.43 28.16 -14.83
CA PHE A 94 -2.13 28.68 -14.40
C PHE A 94 -1.34 29.18 -15.59
N SER A 95 -0.78 30.39 -15.47
CA SER A 95 0.18 30.86 -16.45
C SER A 95 1.47 30.05 -16.36
N PRO A 96 2.09 29.70 -17.50
CA PRO A 96 3.47 29.24 -17.56
C PRO A 96 4.48 30.19 -16.89
N ARG A 97 4.12 31.47 -16.70
CA ARG A 97 4.99 32.54 -16.20
C ARG A 97 4.70 33.00 -14.77
N GLY A 98 3.83 32.30 -14.05
CA GLY A 98 3.63 32.56 -12.62
C GLY A 98 2.23 32.97 -12.19
N PRO A 99 1.48 33.90 -12.85
CA PRO A 99 0.17 34.31 -12.36
C PRO A 99 -0.91 33.24 -12.59
N MET A 100 -1.92 33.20 -11.72
CA MET A 100 -3.12 32.37 -11.90
C MET A 100 -4.26 33.17 -12.54
N LEU A 101 -5.09 32.48 -13.32
CA LEU A 101 -6.30 33.02 -13.92
C LEU A 101 -7.53 32.43 -13.25
N GLU A 102 -8.41 33.33 -12.81
CA GLU A 102 -9.72 33.03 -12.27
C GLU A 102 -10.81 33.48 -13.25
N CYS A 103 -11.72 32.56 -13.60
CA CYS A 103 -12.92 32.87 -14.37
C CYS A 103 -14.18 32.56 -13.57
N ARG A 104 -15.13 33.50 -13.59
CA ARG A 104 -16.44 33.34 -12.96
C ARG A 104 -17.55 33.27 -14.00
N LEU A 105 -18.67 32.65 -13.62
CA LEU A 105 -19.82 32.50 -14.51
C LEU A 105 -20.45 33.86 -14.84
N ASP A 106 -20.68 34.69 -13.81
CA ASP A 106 -21.37 35.98 -13.92
C ASP A 106 -20.50 37.19 -13.51
N GLY A 107 -19.20 36.96 -13.33
CA GLY A 107 -18.24 37.96 -12.86
C GLY A 107 -17.01 38.12 -13.77
N PRO A 108 -16.23 39.19 -13.58
CA PRO A 108 -15.04 39.47 -14.37
C PRO A 108 -13.93 38.44 -14.10
N LEU A 109 -13.10 38.19 -15.10
CA LEU A 109 -11.89 37.39 -14.93
C LEU A 109 -10.89 38.17 -14.09
N THR A 110 -10.19 37.47 -13.21
CA THR A 110 -9.15 38.09 -12.38
C THR A 110 -7.84 37.36 -12.58
N LEU A 111 -6.81 38.10 -12.96
CA LEU A 111 -5.43 37.63 -12.90
C LEU A 111 -4.92 37.87 -11.49
N ARG A 112 -4.45 36.82 -10.82
CA ARG A 112 -3.86 36.92 -9.48
C ARG A 112 -2.43 36.47 -9.48
N GLU A 113 -1.63 37.11 -8.66
CA GLU A 113 -0.32 36.58 -8.27
C GLU A 113 -0.52 35.32 -7.43
N VAL A 114 0.24 34.25 -7.71
CA VAL A 114 -0.02 32.94 -7.10
C VAL A 114 0.14 32.98 -5.59
N GLU A 115 1.29 33.42 -5.08
CA GLU A 115 1.58 33.35 -3.64
C GLU A 115 0.80 34.37 -2.80
N SER A 116 0.73 35.61 -3.28
CA SER A 116 0.07 36.70 -2.54
C SER A 116 -1.46 36.68 -2.71
N GLY A 117 -1.96 36.12 -3.81
CA GLY A 117 -3.37 36.18 -4.19
C GLY A 117 -3.87 37.57 -4.59
N ARG A 118 -2.95 38.53 -4.65
CA ARG A 118 -3.24 39.91 -5.02
C ARG A 118 -3.81 39.91 -6.44
N ALA A 119 -4.97 40.53 -6.61
CA ALA A 119 -5.49 40.82 -7.93
C ALA A 119 -4.51 41.75 -8.64
N LEU A 120 -3.88 41.23 -9.70
CA LEU A 120 -2.98 41.99 -10.55
C LEU A 120 -3.81 42.81 -11.54
N ILE A 121 -4.78 42.15 -12.17
CA ILE A 121 -5.58 42.70 -13.26
C ILE A 121 -6.99 42.10 -13.20
N GLN A 122 -8.01 42.93 -13.44
CA GLN A 122 -9.39 42.50 -13.58
C GLN A 122 -9.87 42.76 -15.01
N LEU A 123 -10.42 41.75 -15.67
CA LEU A 123 -10.83 41.76 -17.08
C LEU A 123 -12.34 41.50 -17.18
N ASP A 124 -13.05 42.22 -18.04
CA ASP A 124 -14.50 42.07 -18.22
C ASP A 124 -14.90 40.90 -19.14
N GLY A 125 -14.37 39.71 -18.88
CA GLY A 125 -14.75 38.48 -19.56
C GLY A 125 -15.48 37.48 -18.65
N ARG A 126 -16.13 36.48 -19.25
CA ARG A 126 -17.06 35.53 -18.61
C ARG A 126 -16.98 34.12 -19.20
N GLY A 127 -17.39 33.12 -18.42
CA GLY A 127 -17.70 31.77 -18.90
C GLY A 127 -16.49 30.83 -18.98
N ALA A 128 -15.72 30.89 -20.07
CA ALA A 128 -14.55 30.05 -20.30
C ALA A 128 -13.33 30.92 -20.57
N ALA A 129 -12.15 30.52 -20.06
CA ALA A 129 -10.90 31.21 -20.31
C ALA A 129 -9.70 30.27 -20.23
N ALA A 130 -8.62 30.63 -20.95
CA ALA A 130 -7.36 29.91 -21.00
C ALA A 130 -6.19 30.86 -21.29
N PHE A 131 -4.98 30.50 -20.85
CA PHE A 131 -3.74 31.13 -21.28
C PHE A 131 -3.27 30.61 -22.64
N SER A 132 -2.54 31.46 -23.38
CA SER A 132 -1.70 31.01 -24.48
C SER A 132 -0.52 30.17 -23.97
N PRO A 133 0.05 29.28 -24.78
CA PRO A 133 1.17 28.41 -24.37
C PRO A 133 2.41 29.17 -23.90
N ASP A 134 2.64 30.38 -24.43
CA ASP A 134 3.73 31.26 -24.01
C ASP A 134 3.40 32.09 -22.75
N GLY A 135 2.16 32.08 -22.28
CA GLY A 135 1.65 32.83 -21.14
C GLY A 135 1.44 34.33 -21.38
N ASN A 136 1.63 34.83 -22.60
CA ASN A 136 1.53 36.27 -22.92
C ASN A 136 0.10 36.74 -23.15
N ARG A 137 -0.82 35.85 -23.51
CA ARG A 137 -2.18 36.18 -23.91
C ARG A 137 -3.19 35.36 -23.12
N ILE A 138 -4.38 35.92 -22.92
CA ILE A 138 -5.53 35.24 -22.33
C ILE A 138 -6.66 35.31 -23.33
N ALA A 139 -7.32 34.19 -23.61
CA ALA A 139 -8.58 34.18 -24.34
C ALA A 139 -9.72 33.90 -23.36
N SER A 140 -10.82 34.63 -23.51
CA SER A 140 -12.03 34.41 -22.72
C SER A 140 -13.30 34.66 -23.50
N GLY A 141 -14.42 34.10 -23.03
CA GLY A 141 -15.73 34.65 -23.39
C GLY A 141 -15.94 36.05 -22.79
N ALA A 142 -16.90 36.79 -23.32
CA ALA A 142 -17.29 38.12 -22.87
C ALA A 142 -18.80 38.34 -23.01
N ALA A 143 -19.31 39.42 -22.40
CA ALA A 143 -20.68 39.85 -22.58
C ALA A 143 -21.00 40.09 -24.07
N GLY A 144 -22.24 39.80 -24.49
CA GLY A 144 -22.64 39.89 -25.90
C GLY A 144 -22.07 38.80 -26.80
N HIS A 145 -21.73 37.63 -26.23
CA HIS A 145 -21.32 36.42 -26.95
C HIS A 145 -20.02 36.61 -27.76
N ARG A 146 -19.12 37.49 -27.31
CA ARG A 146 -17.83 37.74 -27.98
C ARG A 146 -16.71 36.96 -27.31
N VAL A 147 -15.65 36.69 -28.06
CA VAL A 147 -14.38 36.20 -27.51
C VAL A 147 -13.46 37.41 -27.34
N GLN A 148 -12.87 37.59 -26.16
CA GLN A 148 -11.88 38.63 -25.90
C GLN A 148 -10.49 38.03 -25.74
N LEU A 149 -9.52 38.63 -26.43
CA LEU A 149 -8.11 38.34 -26.30
C LEU A 149 -7.46 39.48 -25.53
N TRP A 150 -6.76 39.14 -24.45
CA TRP A 150 -6.14 40.08 -23.53
C TRP A 150 -4.64 39.90 -23.52
N ASP A 151 -3.93 41.00 -23.33
CA ASP A 151 -2.52 40.98 -22.99
C ASP A 151 -2.38 40.65 -21.51
N ALA A 152 -1.71 39.54 -21.19
CA ALA A 152 -1.63 39.02 -19.82
C ALA A 152 -0.82 39.94 -18.88
N ALA A 153 0.08 40.76 -19.41
CA ALA A 153 0.94 41.64 -18.61
C ALA A 153 0.27 42.98 -18.29
N THR A 154 -0.51 43.52 -19.22
CA THR A 154 -1.11 44.86 -19.12
C THR A 154 -2.61 44.83 -18.85
N GLY A 155 -3.27 43.70 -19.10
CA GLY A 155 -4.73 43.56 -18.95
C GLY A 155 -5.53 44.25 -20.03
N ARG A 156 -4.87 44.77 -21.07
CA ARG A 156 -5.53 45.46 -22.16
C ARG A 156 -6.14 44.45 -23.11
N VAL A 157 -7.33 44.75 -23.61
CA VAL A 157 -7.93 44.02 -24.73
C VAL A 157 -7.02 44.20 -25.94
N ILE A 158 -6.39 43.12 -26.39
CA ILE A 158 -5.69 43.06 -27.67
C ILE A 158 -6.72 43.06 -28.80
N ARG A 159 -7.76 42.24 -28.65
CA ARG A 159 -8.78 42.07 -29.68
C ARG A 159 -10.11 41.62 -29.11
N SER A 160 -11.20 42.08 -29.73
CA SER A 160 -12.56 41.58 -29.48
C SER A 160 -13.06 40.90 -30.75
N LEU A 161 -13.29 39.60 -30.66
CA LEU A 161 -13.66 38.70 -31.74
C LEU A 161 -15.17 38.45 -31.65
N ALA A 162 -15.94 39.04 -32.57
CA ALA A 162 -17.38 38.86 -32.67
C ALA A 162 -17.71 37.74 -33.66
N GLY A 163 -18.69 36.90 -33.34
CA GLY A 163 -19.16 35.85 -34.26
C GLY A 163 -20.15 34.89 -33.61
N HIS A 164 -19.94 34.52 -32.34
CA HIS A 164 -20.83 33.62 -31.62
C HIS A 164 -22.20 34.25 -31.31
N GLY A 165 -23.24 33.40 -31.31
CA GLY A 165 -24.64 33.76 -31.06
C GLY A 165 -25.14 33.45 -29.64
N ASP A 166 -24.34 32.76 -28.83
CA ASP A 166 -24.65 32.36 -27.45
C ASP A 166 -23.34 32.19 -26.65
N GLY A 167 -23.43 31.80 -25.37
CA GLY A 167 -22.31 31.67 -24.45
C GLY A 167 -21.28 30.61 -24.87
N ILE A 168 -20.01 31.01 -24.78
CA ILE A 168 -18.84 30.17 -25.06
C ILE A 168 -18.64 29.17 -23.91
N ARG A 169 -18.48 27.89 -24.25
CA ARG A 169 -18.30 26.77 -23.29
C ARG A 169 -16.86 26.31 -23.18
N SER A 170 -16.07 26.45 -24.24
CA SER A 170 -14.69 25.95 -24.28
C SER A 170 -13.84 26.84 -25.19
N VAL A 171 -12.60 27.11 -24.76
CA VAL A 171 -11.58 27.85 -25.51
C VAL A 171 -10.29 27.03 -25.48
N ALA A 172 -9.58 26.97 -26.60
CA ALA A 172 -8.29 26.29 -26.70
C ALA A 172 -7.36 27.05 -27.64
N PHE A 173 -6.12 27.30 -27.23
CA PHE A 173 -5.07 27.82 -28.11
C PHE A 173 -4.40 26.67 -28.88
N SER A 174 -3.92 26.95 -30.08
CA SER A 174 -2.95 26.07 -30.74
C SER A 174 -1.62 26.05 -29.97
N PRO A 175 -0.83 24.96 -30.06
CA PRO A 175 0.45 24.84 -29.35
C PRO A 175 1.47 25.93 -29.69
N ASP A 176 1.41 26.51 -30.89
CA ASP A 176 2.23 27.65 -31.32
C ASP A 176 1.65 29.02 -30.91
N GLY A 177 0.45 29.04 -30.31
CA GLY A 177 -0.26 30.25 -29.89
C GLY A 177 -0.83 31.11 -31.03
N ARG A 178 -0.73 30.65 -32.28
CA ARG A 178 -1.19 31.40 -33.46
C ARG A 178 -2.70 31.37 -33.64
N PHE A 179 -3.33 30.23 -33.38
CA PHE A 179 -4.76 30.02 -33.57
C PHE A 179 -5.49 29.86 -32.24
N LEU A 180 -6.78 30.20 -32.26
CA LEU A 180 -7.70 29.99 -31.16
C LEU A 180 -8.94 29.26 -31.69
N ALA A 181 -9.37 28.22 -30.99
CA ALA A 181 -10.63 27.53 -31.25
C ALA A 181 -11.59 27.78 -30.10
N THR A 182 -12.85 28.08 -30.43
CA THR A 182 -13.90 28.34 -29.43
C THR A 182 -15.16 27.55 -29.75
N GLY A 183 -15.68 26.82 -28.77
CA GLY A 183 -16.94 26.07 -28.86
C GLY A 183 -18.03 26.72 -28.02
N SER A 184 -19.25 26.80 -28.56
CA SER A 184 -20.34 27.60 -27.99
C SER A 184 -21.67 26.85 -27.87
N ARG A 185 -22.55 27.39 -27.01
CA ARG A 185 -23.96 26.96 -26.89
C ARG A 185 -24.77 27.23 -28.15
N ASP A 186 -24.32 28.13 -29.02
CA ASP A 186 -24.92 28.41 -30.32
C ASP A 186 -24.73 27.28 -31.34
N LYS A 187 -24.07 26.18 -30.94
CA LYS A 187 -23.84 24.98 -31.75
C LYS A 187 -22.78 25.19 -32.83
N THR A 188 -21.89 26.15 -32.65
CA THR A 188 -20.79 26.42 -33.58
C THR A 188 -19.43 26.26 -32.92
N VAL A 189 -18.43 26.00 -33.76
CA VAL A 189 -17.02 26.17 -33.42
C VAL A 189 -16.43 27.25 -34.31
N HIS A 190 -15.75 28.23 -33.71
CA HIS A 190 -15.04 29.26 -34.45
C HIS A 190 -13.53 29.03 -34.35
N LEU A 191 -12.84 29.18 -35.48
CA LEU A 191 -11.38 29.16 -35.58
C LEU A 191 -10.89 30.55 -35.94
N TRP A 192 -10.08 31.12 -35.05
CA TRP A 192 -9.55 32.47 -35.16
C TRP A 192 -8.06 32.40 -35.47
N ASP A 193 -7.62 33.17 -36.47
CA ASP A 193 -6.19 33.44 -36.68
C ASP A 193 -5.85 34.70 -35.89
N LEU A 194 -4.99 34.57 -34.87
CA LEU A 194 -4.67 35.68 -33.97
C LEU A 194 -3.59 36.64 -34.53
N GLU A 195 -2.93 36.27 -35.62
CA GLU A 195 -1.94 37.10 -36.30
C GLU A 195 -2.65 38.11 -37.23
N SER A 196 -3.54 37.62 -38.10
CA SER A 196 -4.42 38.48 -38.90
C SER A 196 -5.54 39.10 -38.04
N GLY A 197 -5.94 38.37 -37.01
CA GLY A 197 -7.03 38.72 -36.11
C GLY A 197 -8.41 38.66 -36.77
N LEU A 198 -8.55 37.81 -37.77
CA LEU A 198 -9.78 37.52 -38.49
C LEU A 198 -10.35 36.16 -38.08
N GLU A 199 -11.66 36.02 -38.20
CA GLU A 199 -12.32 34.72 -38.17
C GLU A 199 -11.93 33.93 -39.41
N ARG A 200 -11.16 32.87 -39.22
CA ARG A 200 -10.68 32.04 -40.33
C ARG A 200 -11.78 31.09 -40.80
N ARG A 201 -12.55 30.53 -39.86
CA ARG A 201 -13.60 29.56 -40.17
C ARG A 201 -14.66 29.48 -39.07
N VAL A 202 -15.90 29.27 -39.50
CA VAL A 202 -17.02 28.84 -38.66
C VAL A 202 -17.40 27.42 -39.05
N PHE A 203 -17.56 26.56 -38.05
CA PHE A 203 -18.09 25.21 -38.19
C PHE A 203 -19.47 25.17 -37.52
N ASP A 204 -20.53 25.25 -38.31
CA ASP A 204 -21.93 25.47 -37.91
C ASP A 204 -22.82 24.22 -38.06
N ASN A 205 -22.18 23.07 -38.26
CA ASN A 205 -22.86 21.85 -38.64
C ASN A 205 -23.27 20.97 -37.45
N PHE A 206 -23.14 21.45 -36.21
CA PHE A 206 -23.59 20.76 -34.99
C PHE A 206 -25.06 21.04 -34.70
N ARG A 207 -25.76 20.06 -34.11
CA ARG A 207 -27.21 20.18 -33.82
C ARG A 207 -27.52 20.56 -32.38
N ALA A 208 -26.52 20.56 -31.52
CA ALA A 208 -26.61 20.86 -30.09
C ALA A 208 -25.32 21.55 -29.61
N PRO A 209 -25.28 22.11 -28.38
CA PRO A 209 -24.13 22.83 -27.85
C PRO A 209 -22.81 22.08 -28.01
N VAL A 210 -21.75 22.82 -28.32
CA VAL A 210 -20.37 22.30 -28.33
C VAL A 210 -19.79 22.49 -26.93
N ASN A 211 -19.45 21.39 -26.26
CA ASN A 211 -19.04 21.42 -24.85
C ASN A 211 -17.52 21.52 -24.67
N SER A 212 -16.74 20.98 -25.60
CA SER A 212 -15.29 20.89 -25.47
C SER A 212 -14.61 21.00 -26.83
N VAL A 213 -13.54 21.80 -26.91
CA VAL A 213 -12.64 21.88 -28.06
C VAL A 213 -11.19 21.63 -27.64
N ALA A 214 -10.38 21.05 -28.50
CA ALA A 214 -8.96 20.80 -28.27
C ALA A 214 -8.16 20.89 -29.57
N PHE A 215 -6.92 21.40 -29.51
CA PHE A 215 -5.96 21.32 -30.60
C PHE A 215 -5.14 20.04 -30.53
N SER A 216 -4.77 19.49 -31.69
CA SER A 216 -3.75 18.46 -31.76
C SER A 216 -2.38 19.00 -31.33
N PRO A 217 -1.46 18.16 -30.81
CA PRO A 217 -0.13 18.60 -30.38
C PRO A 217 0.73 19.22 -31.49
N ASP A 218 0.46 18.89 -32.75
CA ASP A 218 1.12 19.49 -33.93
C ASP A 218 0.46 20.80 -34.40
N GLY A 219 -0.65 21.23 -33.75
CA GLY A 219 -1.40 22.44 -34.09
C GLY A 219 -2.21 22.37 -35.38
N LYS A 220 -2.22 21.25 -36.09
CA LYS A 220 -2.81 21.16 -37.44
C LYS A 220 -4.30 20.79 -37.44
N ARG A 221 -4.82 20.30 -36.32
CA ARG A 221 -6.19 19.79 -36.21
C ARG A 221 -6.90 20.36 -34.99
N VAL A 222 -8.21 20.56 -35.13
CA VAL A 222 -9.12 20.92 -34.04
C VAL A 222 -10.13 19.79 -33.86
N LEU A 223 -10.29 19.37 -32.61
CA LEU A 223 -11.28 18.39 -32.19
C LEU A 223 -12.38 19.09 -31.42
N ALA A 224 -13.63 18.74 -31.70
CA ALA A 224 -14.80 19.30 -31.03
C ALA A 224 -15.77 18.20 -30.62
N GLY A 225 -16.21 18.24 -29.36
CA GLY A 225 -17.22 17.34 -28.80
C GLY A 225 -18.52 18.08 -28.48
N SER A 226 -19.65 17.54 -28.91
CA SER A 226 -20.97 18.16 -28.75
C SER A 226 -21.98 17.26 -28.05
N SER A 227 -22.99 17.89 -27.44
CA SER A 227 -24.20 17.23 -26.94
C SER A 227 -25.06 16.62 -28.07
N ASP A 228 -24.72 16.85 -29.35
CA ASP A 228 -25.44 16.30 -30.50
C ASP A 228 -25.06 14.86 -30.84
N ASN A 229 -24.34 14.21 -29.93
CA ASN A 229 -23.78 12.88 -30.07
C ASN A 229 -22.67 12.78 -31.13
N THR A 230 -22.00 13.89 -31.46
CA THR A 230 -20.89 13.89 -32.42
C THR A 230 -19.58 14.42 -31.85
N VAL A 231 -18.50 13.79 -32.30
CA VAL A 231 -17.14 14.30 -32.20
C VAL A 231 -16.64 14.59 -33.60
N ARG A 232 -16.14 15.80 -33.84
CA ARG A 232 -15.73 16.25 -35.16
C ARG A 232 -14.30 16.72 -35.16
N LEU A 233 -13.57 16.34 -36.21
CA LEU A 233 -12.19 16.68 -36.43
C LEU A 233 -12.08 17.60 -37.65
N PHE A 234 -11.40 18.73 -37.49
CA PHE A 234 -11.22 19.72 -38.54
C PHE A 234 -9.73 19.98 -38.80
N ALA A 235 -9.39 20.23 -40.06
CA ALA A 235 -8.08 20.75 -40.43
C ALA A 235 -8.02 22.26 -40.20
N VAL A 236 -6.97 22.73 -39.53
CA VAL A 236 -6.77 24.16 -39.24
C VAL A 236 -6.50 24.95 -40.51
N GLU A 237 -5.66 24.42 -41.40
CA GLU A 237 -5.23 25.16 -42.60
C GLU A 237 -6.32 25.27 -43.66
N SER A 238 -6.98 24.17 -43.99
CA SER A 238 -8.01 24.16 -45.04
C SER A 238 -9.41 24.48 -44.52
N GLY A 239 -9.64 24.42 -43.21
CA GLY A 239 -10.99 24.48 -42.63
C GLY A 239 -11.89 23.31 -43.04
N ALA A 240 -11.31 22.23 -43.58
CA ALA A 240 -12.06 21.05 -43.97
C ALA A 240 -12.43 20.22 -42.73
N GLN A 241 -13.67 19.73 -42.70
CA GLN A 241 -14.03 18.66 -41.78
C GLN A 241 -13.38 17.36 -42.27
N LEU A 242 -12.46 16.83 -41.46
CA LEU A 242 -11.71 15.61 -41.76
C LEU A 242 -12.52 14.37 -41.39
N GLN A 243 -13.15 14.37 -40.22
CA GLN A 243 -13.84 13.19 -39.68
C GLN A 243 -15.04 13.59 -38.79
N VAL A 244 -16.01 12.68 -38.70
CA VAL A 244 -17.15 12.75 -37.76
C VAL A 244 -17.36 11.38 -37.14
N TRP A 245 -17.40 11.33 -35.82
CA TRP A 245 -17.62 10.12 -35.04
C TRP A 245 -18.88 10.27 -34.20
N GLN A 246 -19.64 9.19 -34.07
CA GLN A 246 -20.86 9.13 -33.25
C GLN A 246 -20.49 8.62 -31.86
N ASP A 247 -20.92 9.34 -30.84
CA ASP A 247 -20.70 9.04 -29.43
C ASP A 247 -21.81 9.69 -28.57
N ILE A 248 -22.00 9.35 -27.30
CA ILE A 248 -23.20 9.77 -26.55
C ILE A 248 -22.90 11.02 -25.69
N ALA A 249 -23.53 12.13 -26.06
CA ALA A 249 -23.51 13.45 -25.43
C ALA A 249 -22.16 13.79 -24.78
N ILE A 250 -21.25 14.32 -25.60
CA ILE A 250 -19.85 14.48 -25.25
C ILE A 250 -19.67 15.65 -24.29
N SER A 251 -19.02 15.38 -23.16
CA SER A 251 -18.67 16.37 -22.14
C SER A 251 -17.25 16.87 -22.30
N SER A 252 -16.31 16.00 -22.70
CA SER A 252 -14.88 16.29 -22.75
C SER A 252 -14.21 15.56 -23.91
N VAL A 253 -13.28 16.25 -24.58
CA VAL A 253 -12.41 15.66 -25.61
C VAL A 253 -10.95 16.03 -25.37
N ALA A 254 -10.03 15.13 -25.68
CA ALA A 254 -8.59 15.39 -25.59
C ALA A 254 -7.81 14.60 -26.66
N PHE A 255 -6.69 15.15 -27.11
CA PHE A 255 -5.70 14.39 -27.88
C PHE A 255 -4.71 13.70 -26.94
N SER A 256 -4.21 12.54 -27.36
CA SER A 256 -3.01 11.96 -26.73
C SER A 256 -1.80 12.88 -26.94
N PRO A 257 -0.78 12.85 -26.06
CA PRO A 257 0.41 13.68 -26.20
C PRO A 257 1.16 13.50 -27.53
N ASP A 258 1.10 12.30 -28.12
CA ASP A 258 1.67 11.99 -29.44
C ASP A 258 0.78 12.38 -30.63
N GLY A 259 -0.44 12.86 -30.37
CA GLY A 259 -1.43 13.28 -31.37
C GLY A 259 -2.04 12.13 -32.19
N ARG A 260 -1.73 10.87 -31.88
CA ARG A 260 -2.21 9.70 -32.63
C ARG A 260 -3.61 9.27 -32.23
N HIS A 261 -3.97 9.48 -30.98
CA HIS A 261 -5.24 9.04 -30.43
C HIS A 261 -6.08 10.22 -29.95
N VAL A 262 -7.38 9.96 -29.86
CA VAL A 262 -8.38 10.87 -29.33
C VAL A 262 -9.09 10.19 -28.18
N LEU A 263 -9.25 10.91 -27.07
CA LEU A 263 -10.04 10.50 -25.91
C LEU A 263 -11.35 11.25 -25.91
N THR A 264 -12.45 10.52 -25.81
CA THR A 264 -13.80 11.06 -25.67
C THR A 264 -14.39 10.61 -24.35
N ALA A 265 -15.12 11.50 -23.69
CA ALA A 265 -15.90 11.19 -22.50
C ALA A 265 -17.27 11.88 -22.62
N GLY A 266 -18.29 11.18 -22.15
CA GLY A 266 -19.67 11.61 -22.31
C GLY A 266 -20.60 10.95 -21.30
N PHE A 267 -21.87 10.94 -21.67
CA PHE A 267 -22.96 10.64 -20.74
C PHE A 267 -23.26 9.15 -20.60
N ASP A 268 -22.64 8.31 -21.43
CA ASP A 268 -22.77 6.85 -21.37
C ASP A 268 -21.89 6.19 -20.31
N GLY A 269 -21.05 6.96 -19.61
CA GLY A 269 -20.18 6.43 -18.57
C GLY A 269 -18.97 5.66 -19.11
N VAL A 270 -18.71 5.66 -20.42
CA VAL A 270 -17.61 4.89 -21.01
C VAL A 270 -16.66 5.83 -21.76
N PRO A 271 -15.55 6.26 -21.13
CA PRO A 271 -14.48 6.94 -21.84
C PRO A 271 -13.98 6.05 -22.98
N LYS A 272 -13.72 6.64 -24.15
CA LYS A 272 -13.28 5.88 -25.34
C LYS A 272 -12.00 6.45 -25.89
N LEU A 273 -11.12 5.54 -26.29
CA LEU A 273 -9.92 5.84 -27.07
C LEU A 273 -10.21 5.54 -28.54
N LEU A 274 -10.06 6.54 -29.38
CA LEU A 274 -10.24 6.46 -30.82
C LEU A 274 -8.91 6.69 -31.52
N ASP A 275 -8.69 6.00 -32.63
CA ASP A 275 -7.59 6.32 -33.54
C ASP A 275 -7.86 7.68 -34.19
N GLY A 276 -6.93 8.62 -34.07
CA GLY A 276 -7.11 10.01 -34.49
C GLY A 276 -7.12 10.23 -36.01
N THR A 277 -6.85 9.19 -36.81
CA THR A 277 -6.88 9.25 -38.28
C THR A 277 -8.15 8.61 -38.82
N THR A 278 -8.48 7.41 -38.32
CA THR A 278 -9.56 6.57 -38.82
C THR A 278 -10.85 6.72 -38.02
N GLY A 279 -10.78 7.21 -36.78
CA GLY A 279 -11.94 7.27 -35.89
C GLY A 279 -12.39 5.94 -35.32
N ARG A 280 -11.66 4.86 -35.59
CA ARG A 280 -12.03 3.55 -35.06
C ARG A 280 -11.77 3.53 -33.56
N ARG A 281 -12.74 2.99 -32.81
CA ARG A 281 -12.57 2.78 -31.38
C ARG A 281 -11.46 1.75 -31.16
N VAL A 282 -10.38 2.19 -30.54
CA VAL A 282 -9.25 1.35 -30.09
C VAL A 282 -9.62 0.70 -28.76
N MET A 283 -10.16 1.47 -27.82
CA MET A 283 -10.47 1.02 -26.46
C MET A 283 -11.76 1.66 -25.93
N GLY A 284 -12.44 0.97 -25.03
CA GLY A 284 -13.50 1.54 -24.20
C GLY A 284 -13.25 1.18 -22.74
N PHE A 285 -13.19 2.19 -21.87
CA PHE A 285 -12.83 2.04 -20.47
C PHE A 285 -14.09 1.79 -19.64
N GLN A 286 -14.39 0.52 -19.37
CA GLN A 286 -15.61 0.09 -18.69
C GLN A 286 -15.45 0.16 -17.18
N GLY A 287 -16.37 0.84 -16.48
CA GLY A 287 -16.39 0.82 -15.02
C GLY A 287 -17.32 1.84 -14.38
N HIS A 288 -17.35 3.07 -14.90
CA HIS A 288 -18.21 4.12 -14.36
C HIS A 288 -19.70 3.78 -14.49
N LYS A 289 -20.47 4.19 -13.49
CA LYS A 289 -21.93 3.92 -13.42
C LYS A 289 -22.78 5.08 -13.89
N LEU A 290 -22.19 6.27 -13.99
CA LEU A 290 -22.85 7.52 -14.40
C LEU A 290 -21.95 8.30 -15.36
N HIS A 291 -22.45 9.45 -15.82
CA HIS A 291 -21.80 10.38 -16.74
C HIS A 291 -20.33 10.65 -16.37
N VAL A 292 -19.44 10.65 -17.35
CA VAL A 292 -18.05 11.11 -17.17
C VAL A 292 -18.00 12.57 -17.54
N TYR A 293 -17.61 13.44 -16.62
CA TYR A 293 -17.55 14.89 -16.85
C TYR A 293 -16.20 15.35 -17.39
N GLY A 294 -15.12 14.63 -17.07
CA GLY A 294 -13.78 14.95 -17.53
C GLY A 294 -12.93 13.72 -17.71
N ALA A 295 -12.09 13.73 -18.75
CA ALA A 295 -11.11 12.69 -19.01
C ALA A 295 -9.83 13.32 -19.57
N ARG A 296 -8.66 12.96 -19.02
CA ARG A 296 -7.36 13.52 -19.42
C ARG A 296 -6.29 12.45 -19.48
N PHE A 297 -5.36 12.60 -20.43
CA PHE A 297 -4.14 11.82 -20.47
C PHE A 297 -3.12 12.31 -19.45
N SER A 298 -2.30 11.40 -18.93
CA SER A 298 -1.01 11.74 -18.34
C SER A 298 -0.08 12.34 -19.40
N ALA A 299 0.89 13.14 -18.97
CA ALA A 299 1.84 13.78 -19.89
C ALA A 299 2.66 12.76 -20.72
N ASP A 300 2.94 11.59 -20.14
CA ASP A 300 3.61 10.48 -20.84
C ASP A 300 2.68 9.67 -21.77
N GLY A 301 1.37 9.95 -21.76
CA GLY A 301 0.36 9.28 -22.56
C GLY A 301 0.05 7.84 -22.15
N LYS A 302 0.65 7.31 -21.07
CA LYS A 302 0.47 5.92 -20.64
C LYS A 302 -0.80 5.71 -19.83
N ARG A 303 -1.33 6.77 -19.21
CA ARG A 303 -2.49 6.69 -18.32
C ARG A 303 -3.58 7.66 -18.71
N ILE A 304 -4.81 7.30 -18.34
CA ILE A 304 -5.96 8.19 -18.43
C ILE A 304 -6.57 8.32 -17.03
N VAL A 305 -6.95 9.54 -16.66
CA VAL A 305 -7.72 9.86 -15.47
C VAL A 305 -9.11 10.28 -15.89
N THR A 306 -10.13 9.70 -15.27
CA THR A 306 -11.54 10.06 -15.52
C THR A 306 -12.25 10.40 -14.22
N GLY A 307 -13.11 11.42 -14.28
CA GLY A 307 -14.00 11.81 -13.17
C GLY A 307 -15.46 11.69 -13.58
N SER A 308 -16.26 11.02 -12.75
CA SER A 308 -17.66 10.70 -13.05
C SER A 308 -18.63 11.21 -11.99
N GLY A 309 -19.89 11.37 -12.42
CA GLY A 309 -21.03 11.61 -11.54
C GLY A 309 -21.32 10.48 -10.54
N ASP A 310 -20.69 9.31 -10.70
CA ASP A 310 -20.74 8.22 -9.71
C ASP A 310 -19.87 8.48 -8.47
N GLY A 311 -19.13 9.61 -8.47
CA GLY A 311 -18.26 10.04 -7.39
C GLY A 311 -16.91 9.35 -7.34
N SER A 312 -16.57 8.57 -8.36
CA SER A 312 -15.27 7.95 -8.49
C SER A 312 -14.35 8.71 -9.42
N VAL A 313 -13.07 8.66 -9.07
CA VAL A 313 -11.97 8.93 -9.99
C VAL A 313 -11.32 7.60 -10.34
N ARG A 314 -11.21 7.32 -11.63
CA ARG A 314 -10.59 6.08 -12.11
C ARG A 314 -9.32 6.40 -12.88
N LEU A 315 -8.31 5.57 -12.66
CA LEU A 315 -7.06 5.59 -13.39
C LEU A 315 -7.01 4.37 -14.30
N TRP A 316 -6.72 4.59 -15.57
CA TRP A 316 -6.69 3.55 -16.60
C TRP A 316 -5.31 3.45 -17.22
N ASP A 317 -4.90 2.23 -17.52
CA ASP A 317 -3.75 1.97 -18.37
C ASP A 317 -4.17 2.01 -19.84
N VAL A 318 -3.50 2.85 -20.63
CA VAL A 318 -3.87 3.10 -22.03
C VAL A 318 -3.58 1.88 -22.91
N ALA A 319 -2.50 1.15 -22.62
CA ALA A 319 -2.05 0.03 -23.45
C ALA A 319 -2.97 -1.20 -23.31
N SER A 320 -3.36 -1.53 -22.07
CA SER A 320 -4.18 -2.70 -21.76
C SER A 320 -5.67 -2.42 -21.70
N GLY A 321 -6.06 -1.14 -21.55
CA GLY A 321 -7.45 -0.76 -21.30
C GLY A 321 -7.96 -1.12 -19.90
N ARG A 322 -7.08 -1.67 -19.04
CA ARG A 322 -7.46 -2.11 -17.69
C ARG A 322 -7.49 -0.93 -16.74
N GLU A 323 -8.41 -1.01 -15.80
CA GLU A 323 -8.41 -0.13 -14.64
C GLU A 323 -7.21 -0.44 -13.74
N VAL A 324 -6.53 0.60 -13.29
CA VAL A 324 -5.42 0.51 -12.33
C VAL A 324 -5.99 0.59 -10.92
N VAL A 325 -6.76 1.65 -10.64
CA VAL A 325 -7.44 1.88 -9.37
C VAL A 325 -8.72 2.69 -9.55
N GLN A 326 -9.62 2.53 -8.58
CA GLN A 326 -10.77 3.39 -8.33
C GLN A 326 -10.56 4.12 -6.99
N SER A 327 -10.65 5.44 -7.03
CA SER A 327 -10.53 6.32 -5.86
C SER A 327 -11.87 6.99 -5.58
N ILE A 328 -12.29 6.96 -4.31
CA ILE A 328 -13.55 7.55 -3.84
C ILE A 328 -13.28 8.36 -2.57
N GLY A 329 -13.66 9.63 -2.58
CA GLY A 329 -13.65 10.50 -1.40
C GLY A 329 -15.08 10.69 -0.88
N PHE A 330 -15.29 10.54 0.43
CA PHE A 330 -16.61 10.66 1.06
C PHE A 330 -16.82 12.04 1.70
N THR A 331 -18.09 12.38 1.96
CA THR A 331 -18.49 13.68 2.55
C THR A 331 -18.14 13.82 4.03
N ASN A 332 -17.85 12.73 4.72
CA ASN A 332 -17.38 12.70 6.12
C ASN A 332 -15.85 12.77 6.23
N GLY A 333 -15.14 12.74 5.10
CA GLY A 333 -13.69 12.86 5.02
C GLY A 333 -12.90 11.59 5.08
N GLU A 334 -13.61 10.48 5.10
CA GLU A 334 -13.02 9.21 4.80
C GLU A 334 -12.80 9.07 3.30
N TRP A 335 -11.84 8.22 2.91
CA TRP A 335 -11.49 7.95 1.53
C TRP A 335 -11.08 6.50 1.36
N ILE A 336 -11.26 5.99 0.14
CA ILE A 336 -10.89 4.63 -0.24
C ILE A 336 -10.26 4.65 -1.63
N VAL A 337 -9.16 3.92 -1.79
CA VAL A 337 -8.61 3.55 -3.10
C VAL A 337 -8.60 2.04 -3.19
N ILE A 338 -9.22 1.50 -4.22
CA ILE A 338 -9.36 0.05 -4.43
C ILE A 338 -8.88 -0.33 -5.83
N THR A 339 -8.16 -1.45 -5.90
CA THR A 339 -7.76 -2.11 -7.14
C THR A 339 -8.88 -3.01 -7.66
N PRO A 340 -8.93 -3.33 -8.96
CA PRO A 340 -9.93 -4.26 -9.50
C PRO A 340 -9.91 -5.65 -8.84
N GLU A 341 -8.74 -6.09 -8.37
CA GLU A 341 -8.57 -7.36 -7.65
C GLU A 341 -9.17 -7.31 -6.23
N GLY A 342 -9.42 -6.10 -5.71
CA GLY A 342 -10.10 -5.82 -4.46
C GLY A 342 -9.19 -5.42 -3.30
N TYR A 343 -7.87 -5.38 -3.50
CA TYR A 343 -6.93 -4.78 -2.55
C TYR A 343 -7.16 -3.28 -2.46
N TYR A 344 -7.16 -2.75 -1.25
CA TYR A 344 -7.46 -1.35 -1.00
C TYR A 344 -6.54 -0.71 0.05
N ASN A 345 -6.50 0.61 -0.02
CA ASN A 345 -5.99 1.51 0.99
C ASN A 345 -7.12 2.46 1.39
N SER A 346 -7.18 2.86 2.64
CA SER A 346 -8.24 3.75 3.12
C SER A 346 -7.74 4.66 4.22
N SER A 347 -8.51 5.72 4.47
CA SER A 347 -8.45 6.45 5.74
C SER A 347 -8.81 5.56 6.93
N ALA A 348 -8.64 6.09 8.15
CA ALA A 348 -8.82 5.36 9.40
C ALA A 348 -10.17 4.65 9.53
N ARG A 349 -11.25 5.22 8.99
CA ARG A 349 -12.60 4.62 9.00
C ARG A 349 -13.21 4.46 7.60
N GLY A 350 -12.41 4.67 6.54
CA GLY A 350 -12.89 4.56 5.17
C GLY A 350 -13.38 3.17 4.84
N HIS A 351 -12.68 2.15 5.32
CA HIS A 351 -13.09 0.75 5.16
C HIS A 351 -14.52 0.46 5.66
N GLU A 352 -15.00 1.14 6.70
CA GLU A 352 -16.37 0.96 7.23
C GLU A 352 -17.46 1.27 6.17
N LEU A 353 -17.12 2.09 5.16
CA LEU A 353 -18.01 2.49 4.08
C LEU A 353 -17.93 1.57 2.85
N LEU A 354 -17.01 0.60 2.85
CA LEU A 354 -16.84 -0.36 1.76
C LEU A 354 -17.57 -1.67 2.09
N ASN A 355 -18.54 -1.99 1.25
CA ASN A 355 -19.24 -3.25 1.29
C ASN A 355 -19.05 -4.00 -0.02
N ILE A 356 -18.85 -5.30 0.09
CA ILE A 356 -18.78 -6.22 -1.02
C ILE A 356 -20.16 -6.82 -1.22
N ARG A 357 -20.72 -6.72 -2.43
CA ARG A 357 -22.04 -7.28 -2.75
C ARG A 357 -21.93 -8.41 -3.75
N ARG A 358 -22.55 -9.55 -3.45
CA ARG A 358 -22.72 -10.69 -4.37
C ARG A 358 -24.19 -11.08 -4.43
N GLY A 359 -24.85 -10.81 -5.56
CA GLY A 359 -26.29 -11.03 -5.70
C GLY A 359 -27.10 -10.18 -4.70
N SER A 360 -27.87 -10.83 -3.83
CA SER A 360 -28.63 -10.20 -2.74
C SER A 360 -27.85 -10.06 -1.43
N GLN A 361 -26.70 -10.72 -1.30
CA GLN A 361 -25.89 -10.71 -0.08
C GLN A 361 -24.89 -9.55 -0.07
N VAL A 362 -24.72 -8.94 1.10
CA VAL A 362 -23.80 -7.82 1.35
C VAL A 362 -22.88 -8.22 2.50
N TYR A 363 -21.58 -8.14 2.25
CA TYR A 363 -20.52 -8.42 3.21
C TYR A 363 -19.77 -7.12 3.50
N GLY A 364 -19.57 -6.80 4.78
CA GLY A 364 -18.69 -5.70 5.15
C GLY A 364 -17.23 -6.06 4.84
N ILE A 365 -16.44 -5.11 4.32
CA ILE A 365 -15.03 -5.37 4.00
C ILE A 365 -14.22 -5.76 5.25
N ASP A 366 -14.70 -5.41 6.45
CA ASP A 366 -14.08 -5.78 7.73
C ASP A 366 -13.89 -7.28 7.89
N GLN A 367 -14.73 -8.09 7.25
CA GLN A 367 -14.60 -9.55 7.25
C GLN A 367 -13.35 -10.00 6.49
N PHE A 368 -12.84 -9.19 5.57
CA PHE A 368 -11.73 -9.54 4.66
C PHE A 368 -10.55 -8.57 4.74
N TYR A 369 -10.56 -7.66 5.73
CA TYR A 369 -9.55 -6.62 5.89
C TYR A 369 -8.13 -7.17 5.93
N ASP A 370 -7.88 -8.30 6.60
CA ASP A 370 -6.54 -8.91 6.70
C ASP A 370 -5.93 -9.22 5.33
N VAL A 371 -6.77 -9.62 4.39
CA VAL A 371 -6.33 -10.00 3.05
C VAL A 371 -6.25 -8.78 2.14
N PHE A 372 -7.25 -7.89 2.20
CA PHE A 372 -7.42 -6.85 1.19
C PHE A 372 -6.95 -5.46 1.62
N TYR A 373 -6.75 -5.17 2.90
CA TYR A 373 -6.09 -3.94 3.33
C TYR A 373 -4.59 -4.04 3.08
N ARG A 374 -4.16 -3.67 1.87
CA ARG A 374 -2.78 -3.81 1.38
C ARG A 374 -2.30 -2.52 0.71
N PRO A 375 -1.99 -1.47 1.50
CA PRO A 375 -1.48 -0.20 0.98
C PRO A 375 -0.21 -0.37 0.12
N ASP A 376 0.61 -1.38 0.43
CA ASP A 376 1.80 -1.76 -0.31
C ASP A 376 1.47 -2.24 -1.74
N ILE A 377 0.47 -3.11 -1.89
CA ILE A 377 0.02 -3.60 -3.21
C ILE A 377 -0.62 -2.47 -4.02
N VAL A 378 -1.44 -1.63 -3.39
CA VAL A 378 -2.07 -0.47 -4.05
C VAL A 378 -0.99 0.49 -4.57
N SER A 379 0.03 0.78 -3.75
CA SER A 379 1.17 1.63 -4.14
C SER A 379 1.97 1.02 -5.30
N ALA A 380 2.27 -0.27 -5.24
CA ALA A 380 3.00 -0.98 -6.28
C ALA A 380 2.22 -1.01 -7.62
N LYS A 381 0.90 -1.23 -7.57
CA LYS A 381 0.00 -1.13 -8.74
C LYS A 381 0.07 0.25 -9.37
N LEU A 382 0.00 1.28 -8.54
CA LEU A 382 0.06 2.67 -8.97
C LEU A 382 1.43 3.07 -9.52
N LYS A 383 2.53 2.42 -9.12
CA LYS A 383 3.86 2.59 -9.74
C LYS A 383 4.04 1.79 -11.03
N GLY A 384 3.15 0.85 -11.31
CA GLY A 384 3.26 -0.05 -12.47
C GLY A 384 4.25 -1.21 -12.25
N GLU A 385 4.46 -1.62 -11.00
CA GLU A 385 5.29 -2.77 -10.64
C GLU A 385 4.56 -4.10 -10.97
N ASP A 386 5.31 -5.19 -11.17
CA ASP A 386 4.74 -6.52 -11.38
C ASP A 386 4.21 -7.11 -10.07
N LEU A 387 2.91 -7.43 -10.06
CA LEU A 387 2.19 -7.90 -8.88
C LEU A 387 1.86 -9.40 -8.93
N ALA A 388 2.30 -10.13 -9.95
CA ALA A 388 1.92 -11.54 -10.13
C ALA A 388 2.26 -12.44 -8.92
N GLY A 389 3.29 -12.07 -8.14
CA GLY A 389 3.65 -12.75 -6.89
C GLY A 389 3.01 -12.17 -5.62
N LEU A 390 2.37 -11.01 -5.68
CA LEU A 390 1.75 -10.31 -4.54
C LEU A 390 0.24 -10.53 -4.46
N VAL A 391 -0.41 -10.76 -5.61
CA VAL A 391 -1.83 -11.09 -5.69
C VAL A 391 -2.02 -12.58 -5.43
N THR A 392 -2.48 -12.92 -4.23
CA THR A 392 -2.67 -14.30 -3.78
C THR A 392 -4.13 -14.74 -3.79
N LEU A 393 -5.06 -13.80 -3.64
CA LEU A 393 -6.50 -14.05 -3.56
C LEU A 393 -7.26 -12.80 -4.04
N THR A 394 -8.25 -12.98 -4.90
CA THR A 394 -9.14 -11.89 -5.33
C THR A 394 -10.37 -11.79 -4.43
N VAL A 395 -10.99 -10.60 -4.37
CA VAL A 395 -12.26 -10.42 -3.63
C VAL A 395 -13.34 -11.39 -4.14
N GLU A 396 -13.41 -11.64 -5.44
CA GLU A 396 -14.37 -12.58 -6.01
C GLU A 396 -14.17 -14.02 -5.51
N GLU A 397 -12.92 -14.48 -5.40
CA GLU A 397 -12.58 -15.79 -4.83
C GLU A 397 -12.84 -15.84 -3.32
N ALA A 398 -12.53 -14.76 -2.58
CA ALA A 398 -12.73 -14.69 -1.14
C ALA A 398 -14.22 -14.78 -0.74
N ILE A 399 -15.13 -14.15 -1.49
CA ILE A 399 -16.57 -14.23 -1.21
C ILE A 399 -17.14 -15.64 -1.50
N GLN A 400 -16.46 -16.47 -2.31
CA GLN A 400 -16.90 -17.84 -2.52
C GLN A 400 -16.78 -18.68 -1.24
N ASN A 401 -15.78 -18.37 -0.40
CA ASN A 401 -15.54 -19.04 0.86
C ASN A 401 -15.41 -18.00 1.98
N PRO A 402 -16.51 -17.37 2.44
CA PRO A 402 -16.45 -16.34 3.47
C PRO A 402 -15.92 -16.90 4.81
N PRO A 403 -15.30 -16.06 5.65
CA PRO A 403 -14.74 -16.50 6.92
C PRO A 403 -15.86 -16.81 7.93
N PRO A 404 -15.64 -17.77 8.85
CA PRO A 404 -16.60 -18.07 9.91
C PRO A 404 -16.75 -16.91 10.89
N SER A 405 -17.82 -16.90 11.69
CA SER A 405 -17.98 -15.99 12.81
C SER A 405 -17.51 -16.65 14.11
N VAL A 406 -16.76 -15.92 14.93
CA VAL A 406 -16.27 -16.37 16.25
C VAL A 406 -16.88 -15.52 17.36
N LYS A 407 -17.20 -16.14 18.50
CA LYS A 407 -17.68 -15.45 19.70
C LYS A 407 -17.24 -16.14 20.98
N PHE A 408 -16.74 -15.39 21.95
CA PHE A 408 -16.55 -15.86 23.31
C PHE A 408 -17.89 -15.94 24.06
N SER A 409 -17.98 -16.90 24.97
CA SER A 409 -18.98 -16.90 26.03
C SER A 409 -18.55 -15.95 27.14
N PRO A 410 -19.50 -15.35 27.90
CA PRO A 410 -19.16 -14.51 29.04
C PRO A 410 -18.27 -15.25 30.04
N LEU A 411 -17.20 -14.59 30.51
CA LEU A 411 -16.31 -15.16 31.51
C LEU A 411 -17.00 -15.20 32.89
N PRO A 412 -16.78 -16.25 33.69
CA PRO A 412 -17.17 -16.25 35.10
C PRO A 412 -16.35 -15.21 35.90
N HIS A 413 -16.94 -14.64 36.96
CA HIS A 413 -16.36 -13.56 37.78
C HIS A 413 -15.19 -13.98 38.71
N GLU A 414 -14.68 -15.21 38.60
CA GLU A 414 -13.64 -15.72 39.49
C GLU A 414 -12.26 -15.25 39.06
N ASN A 415 -11.73 -14.24 39.75
CA ASN A 415 -10.48 -13.55 39.38
C ASN A 415 -9.23 -14.04 40.16
N GLY A 416 -9.41 -14.99 41.08
CA GLY A 416 -8.37 -15.43 42.02
C GLY A 416 -7.76 -16.82 41.75
N HIS A 417 -8.26 -17.56 40.76
CA HIS A 417 -7.73 -18.88 40.42
C HIS A 417 -6.53 -18.79 39.47
N PRO A 418 -5.53 -19.68 39.60
CA PRO A 418 -4.35 -19.72 38.73
C PRO A 418 -4.68 -20.15 37.29
N THR A 419 -5.86 -20.73 37.06
CA THR A 419 -6.37 -21.11 35.74
C THR A 419 -7.78 -20.56 35.52
N VAL A 420 -8.08 -20.15 34.30
CA VAL A 420 -9.40 -19.65 33.88
C VAL A 420 -9.93 -20.50 32.74
N LYS A 421 -11.18 -20.93 32.86
CA LYS A 421 -11.89 -21.66 31.81
C LYS A 421 -12.58 -20.69 30.86
N ILE A 422 -12.24 -20.77 29.58
CA ILE A 422 -12.74 -19.89 28.53
C ILE A 422 -13.47 -20.74 27.50
N CYS A 423 -14.74 -20.43 27.26
CA CYS A 423 -15.55 -21.10 26.27
C CYS A 423 -15.81 -20.18 25.08
N TYR A 424 -15.78 -20.74 23.87
CA TYR A 424 -16.08 -20.01 22.65
C TYR A 424 -16.88 -20.84 21.67
N GLN A 425 -17.56 -20.13 20.78
CA GLN A 425 -18.40 -20.65 19.72
C GLN A 425 -17.95 -20.11 18.36
N ILE A 426 -17.84 -21.00 17.38
CA ILE A 426 -17.49 -20.69 16.00
C ILE A 426 -18.62 -21.20 15.10
N ARG A 427 -19.07 -20.38 14.15
CA ARG A 427 -20.12 -20.75 13.19
C ARG A 427 -19.67 -20.46 11.76
N SER A 428 -19.91 -21.41 10.86
CA SER A 428 -19.72 -21.23 9.42
C SER A 428 -20.71 -20.20 8.88
N THR A 429 -20.25 -19.34 7.98
CA THR A 429 -21.05 -18.35 7.24
C THR A 429 -21.24 -18.72 5.77
N GLY A 430 -20.85 -19.95 5.39
CA GLY A 430 -20.92 -20.48 4.03
C GLY A 430 -19.59 -21.03 3.51
N GLY A 431 -18.44 -20.59 4.06
CA GLY A 431 -17.10 -21.06 3.66
C GLY A 431 -16.54 -22.21 4.51
N GLY A 432 -17.31 -22.74 5.47
CA GLY A 432 -16.87 -23.77 6.41
C GLY A 432 -15.92 -23.24 7.50
N ILE A 433 -15.50 -24.12 8.41
CA ILE A 433 -14.58 -23.80 9.51
C ILE A 433 -13.26 -24.53 9.28
N GLY A 434 -12.18 -23.76 9.14
CA GLY A 434 -10.80 -24.22 9.01
C GLY A 434 -10.04 -24.14 10.33
N GLU A 435 -8.81 -23.63 10.30
CA GLU A 435 -7.95 -23.46 11.47
C GLU A 435 -8.54 -22.47 12.48
N VAL A 436 -8.53 -22.83 13.75
CA VAL A 436 -8.91 -22.00 14.89
C VAL A 436 -7.66 -21.61 15.65
N ARG A 437 -7.52 -20.31 15.94
CA ARG A 437 -6.39 -19.74 16.67
C ARG A 437 -6.87 -18.99 17.90
N LEU A 438 -6.31 -19.36 19.05
CA LEU A 438 -6.54 -18.70 20.34
C LEU A 438 -5.27 -17.97 20.77
N PHE A 439 -5.45 -16.75 21.26
CA PHE A 439 -4.37 -15.86 21.67
C PHE A 439 -4.53 -15.43 23.12
N GLN A 440 -3.43 -15.24 23.85
CA GLN A 440 -3.41 -14.62 25.18
C GLN A 440 -2.35 -13.52 25.21
N ASN A 441 -2.77 -12.29 25.52
CA ASN A 441 -1.95 -11.08 25.50
C ASN A 441 -1.16 -10.92 24.19
N GLY A 442 -1.78 -11.29 23.06
CA GLY A 442 -1.22 -11.23 21.71
C GLY A 442 -0.48 -12.50 21.27
N LYS A 443 -0.27 -13.48 22.16
CA LYS A 443 0.47 -14.71 21.88
C LYS A 443 -0.42 -15.83 21.43
N LEU A 444 -0.05 -16.49 20.33
CA LEU A 444 -0.72 -17.71 19.87
C LEU A 444 -0.46 -18.85 20.87
N ILE A 445 -1.49 -19.21 21.63
CA ILE A 445 -1.44 -20.24 22.67
C ILE A 445 -2.04 -21.57 22.21
N LYS A 446 -2.95 -21.53 21.24
CA LYS A 446 -3.55 -22.72 20.63
C LYS A 446 -3.83 -22.47 19.16
N SER A 447 -3.47 -23.45 18.34
CA SER A 447 -3.84 -23.52 16.93
C SER A 447 -4.10 -24.99 16.62
N ASP A 448 -5.27 -25.28 16.05
CA ASP A 448 -5.71 -26.66 15.76
C ASP A 448 -5.60 -27.01 14.26
N GLY A 449 -4.94 -26.14 13.49
CA GLY A 449 -4.72 -26.31 12.07
C GLY A 449 -3.23 -26.32 11.76
N PHE A 450 -2.74 -27.46 11.30
CA PHE A 450 -1.47 -27.57 10.60
C PHE A 450 -1.76 -27.57 9.09
N TYR A 451 -1.17 -26.64 8.33
CA TYR A 451 -1.39 -26.49 6.89
C TYR A 451 -0.08 -26.42 6.12
N ARG A 452 -0.08 -27.14 4.98
CA ARG A 452 1.00 -27.41 4.03
C ARG A 452 2.13 -28.29 4.55
N GLU A 453 1.84 -29.57 4.75
CA GLU A 453 2.79 -30.56 4.23
C GLU A 453 2.72 -30.42 2.70
N ALA A 454 3.73 -29.78 2.10
CA ALA A 454 4.06 -30.15 0.73
C ALA A 454 4.25 -31.66 0.79
N ALA A 455 3.36 -32.42 0.13
CA ALA A 455 3.46 -33.85 0.05
C ALA A 455 4.93 -34.19 -0.25
N THR A 456 5.57 -34.90 0.67
CA THR A 456 6.93 -35.45 0.54
C THR A 456 6.92 -36.57 -0.51
N GLN A 457 6.31 -36.32 -1.66
CA GLN A 457 6.26 -37.24 -2.77
C GLN A 457 6.54 -36.49 -4.06
N GLY A 458 7.82 -36.53 -4.42
CA GLY A 458 8.27 -36.37 -5.79
C GLY A 458 8.84 -35.00 -6.12
N ALA A 459 10.11 -34.78 -5.81
CA ALA A 459 11.06 -34.00 -6.64
C ALA A 459 12.38 -33.63 -5.94
N ALA A 460 12.66 -34.05 -4.71
CA ALA A 460 13.98 -33.83 -4.11
C ALA A 460 15.00 -34.84 -4.68
N ALA A 461 15.44 -34.61 -5.92
CA ALA A 461 16.66 -35.23 -6.43
C ALA A 461 17.83 -34.88 -5.50
N ALA A 462 18.81 -35.80 -5.39
CA ALA A 462 19.93 -35.74 -4.46
C ALA A 462 20.80 -34.47 -4.60
N MET A 463 20.38 -33.35 -4.00
CA MET A 463 21.16 -32.11 -3.91
C MET A 463 22.09 -32.19 -2.68
N LYS A 464 23.39 -31.96 -2.90
CA LYS A 464 24.40 -31.83 -1.84
C LYS A 464 24.54 -30.37 -1.44
N LEU A 465 24.61 -30.09 -0.14
CA LEU A 465 24.72 -28.73 0.42
C LEU A 465 25.91 -27.93 -0.16
N THR A 466 27.01 -28.62 -0.47
CA THR A 466 28.24 -28.04 -1.02
C THR A 466 28.10 -27.44 -2.43
N GLN A 467 26.97 -27.67 -3.11
CA GLN A 467 26.67 -27.12 -4.43
C GLN A 467 25.71 -25.92 -4.39
N LEU A 468 25.23 -25.54 -3.20
CA LEU A 468 24.27 -24.46 -3.00
C LEU A 468 25.02 -23.13 -2.74
N ASP A 469 25.23 -22.35 -3.79
CA ASP A 469 25.68 -20.94 -3.66
C ASP A 469 24.46 -20.04 -3.40
N GLY A 470 24.49 -19.21 -2.35
CA GLY A 470 23.34 -18.42 -1.89
C GLY A 470 22.74 -17.50 -2.96
N GLY A 471 23.57 -16.98 -3.87
CA GLY A 471 23.11 -16.18 -5.01
C GLY A 471 22.50 -17.01 -6.15
N THR A 472 22.86 -18.29 -6.24
CA THR A 472 22.42 -19.22 -7.29
C THR A 472 21.18 -19.99 -6.84
N VAL A 473 21.07 -20.37 -5.56
CA VAL A 473 19.86 -20.94 -4.95
C VAL A 473 18.69 -19.95 -4.96
N HIS A 474 18.97 -18.67 -4.68
CA HIS A 474 17.94 -17.64 -4.75
C HIS A 474 17.46 -17.39 -6.19
N ARG A 475 18.33 -17.54 -7.19
CA ARG A 475 18.00 -17.42 -8.62
C ARG A 475 17.24 -18.65 -9.10
N ASP A 476 17.72 -19.84 -8.80
CA ASP A 476 17.18 -21.12 -9.28
C ASP A 476 15.81 -21.46 -8.65
N MET A 477 15.60 -21.10 -7.37
CA MET A 477 14.30 -21.30 -6.72
C MET A 477 13.25 -20.24 -7.08
N ARG A 478 13.63 -19.10 -7.66
CA ARG A 478 12.70 -18.16 -8.33
C ARG A 478 12.62 -18.36 -9.84
N SER A 479 13.58 -19.01 -10.49
CA SER A 479 13.46 -19.35 -11.93
C SER A 479 12.63 -20.60 -12.20
N LEU A 480 12.28 -21.38 -11.16
CA LEU A 480 11.23 -22.40 -11.24
C LEU A 480 9.80 -21.82 -11.14
N THR A 481 9.65 -20.52 -10.90
CA THR A 481 8.40 -19.82 -11.21
C THR A 481 8.36 -19.55 -12.71
N LEU A 482 7.86 -20.52 -13.48
CA LEU A 482 7.15 -20.35 -14.77
C LEU A 482 7.05 -21.70 -15.49
N ARG A 483 6.15 -22.56 -15.02
CA ARG A 483 5.25 -23.37 -15.87
C ARG A 483 4.27 -24.09 -14.95
N GLU A 484 3.00 -23.74 -15.13
CA GLU A 484 1.83 -24.18 -14.38
C GLU A 484 1.63 -23.53 -13.01
N LYS A 485 0.50 -22.82 -12.94
CA LYS A 485 -0.18 -22.40 -11.72
C LYS A 485 -0.50 -23.69 -10.93
N GLN A 486 0.45 -24.20 -10.15
CA GLN A 486 0.14 -25.28 -9.21
C GLN A 486 -0.89 -24.72 -8.24
N SER A 487 -2.11 -25.26 -8.32
CA SER A 487 -3.13 -25.06 -7.32
C SER A 487 -2.52 -25.27 -5.94
N PRO A 488 -2.88 -24.45 -4.93
CA PRO A 488 -2.49 -24.74 -3.55
C PRO A 488 -2.73 -26.22 -3.28
N GLY A 489 -1.68 -26.95 -2.89
CA GLY A 489 -1.78 -28.39 -2.64
C GLY A 489 -3.02 -28.68 -1.81
N ALA A 490 -3.79 -29.70 -2.19
CA ALA A 490 -5.06 -30.03 -1.56
C ALA A 490 -4.86 -30.18 -0.06
N VAL A 491 -5.36 -29.23 0.71
CA VAL A 491 -5.29 -29.35 2.17
C VAL A 491 -6.34 -30.37 2.56
N MET A 492 -5.91 -31.50 3.14
CA MET A 492 -6.82 -32.42 3.79
C MET A 492 -7.25 -31.83 5.14
N VAL A 493 -8.35 -31.08 5.10
CA VAL A 493 -9.01 -30.56 6.29
C VAL A 493 -10.12 -31.53 6.65
N LEU A 494 -10.04 -32.13 7.83
CA LEU A 494 -11.19 -32.82 8.38
C LEU A 494 -12.32 -31.80 8.56
N PRO A 495 -13.51 -31.98 7.96
CA PRO A 495 -14.60 -31.03 8.09
C PRO A 495 -14.99 -30.87 9.55
N LYS A 496 -14.86 -29.66 10.11
CA LYS A 496 -15.28 -29.33 11.48
C LYS A 496 -16.79 -29.07 11.62
N GLY A 497 -17.54 -29.35 10.56
CA GLY A 497 -18.97 -29.03 10.46
C GLY A 497 -19.25 -27.53 10.40
N ASP A 498 -20.50 -27.16 10.65
CA ASP A 498 -20.96 -25.76 10.59
C ASP A 498 -20.84 -25.01 11.93
N ARG A 499 -20.51 -25.72 13.01
CA ARG A 499 -20.44 -25.17 14.36
C ARG A 499 -19.43 -25.92 15.22
N VAL A 500 -18.56 -25.17 15.89
CA VAL A 500 -17.62 -25.66 16.90
C VAL A 500 -17.88 -24.93 18.21
N ASP A 501 -18.15 -25.66 19.28
CA ASP A 501 -18.21 -25.13 20.64
C ASP A 501 -17.10 -25.82 21.46
N GLU A 502 -16.23 -25.04 22.08
CA GLU A 502 -15.09 -25.58 22.84
C GLU A 502 -14.82 -24.74 24.08
N CYS A 503 -14.32 -25.39 25.14
CA CYS A 503 -13.82 -24.72 26.33
C CYS A 503 -12.37 -25.11 26.58
N VAL A 504 -11.52 -24.11 26.85
CA VAL A 504 -10.09 -24.27 27.10
C VAL A 504 -9.75 -23.69 28.45
N GLU A 505 -8.94 -24.40 29.24
CA GLU A 505 -8.37 -23.88 30.49
C GLU A 505 -7.02 -23.24 30.21
N LEU A 506 -6.84 -22.00 30.66
CA LEU A 506 -5.64 -21.20 30.44
C LEU A 506 -5.05 -20.74 31.78
N ASP A 507 -3.73 -20.64 31.86
CA ASP A 507 -3.05 -20.06 33.02
C ASP A 507 -3.35 -18.55 33.09
N ALA A 508 -3.80 -18.08 34.26
CA ALA A 508 -4.04 -16.66 34.51
C ALA A 508 -2.72 -15.94 34.77
N ILE A 509 -2.49 -14.83 34.07
CA ILE A 509 -1.29 -13.99 34.25
C ILE A 509 -1.62 -12.87 35.22
N ALA A 510 -0.74 -12.56 36.18
CA ALA A 510 -0.94 -11.45 37.11
C ALA A 510 -1.28 -10.13 36.36
N GLY A 511 -2.36 -9.45 36.77
CA GLY A 511 -2.84 -8.24 36.11
C GLY A 511 -3.78 -8.50 34.93
N GLU A 512 -3.70 -7.65 33.89
CA GLU A 512 -4.63 -7.72 32.76
C GLU A 512 -4.32 -8.89 31.80
N ASN A 513 -5.34 -9.69 31.52
CA ASN A 513 -5.34 -10.73 30.50
C ASN A 513 -6.32 -10.35 29.40
N GLU A 514 -5.86 -10.43 28.15
CA GLU A 514 -6.66 -10.25 26.94
C GLU A 514 -6.56 -11.51 26.10
N ILE A 515 -7.69 -12.16 25.87
CA ILE A 515 -7.77 -13.41 25.12
C ILE A 515 -8.42 -13.11 23.78
N GLY A 516 -7.74 -13.46 22.69
CA GLY A 516 -8.21 -13.26 21.32
C GLY A 516 -8.57 -14.58 20.66
N LEU A 517 -9.60 -14.60 19.82
CA LEU A 517 -10.00 -15.79 19.06
C LEU A 517 -10.22 -15.42 17.59
N THR A 518 -9.70 -16.26 16.70
CA THR A 518 -9.98 -16.18 15.26
C THR A 518 -10.14 -17.58 14.67
N ALA A 519 -10.83 -17.66 13.55
CA ALA A 519 -10.93 -18.89 12.77
C ALA A 519 -10.87 -18.60 11.29
N PHE A 520 -10.26 -19.50 10.53
CA PHE A 520 -10.23 -19.44 9.08
C PHE A 520 -11.43 -20.16 8.46
N ASN A 521 -11.74 -19.82 7.21
CA ASN A 521 -12.61 -20.64 6.36
C ASN A 521 -11.99 -22.03 6.09
N ALA A 522 -12.77 -22.98 5.57
CA ALA A 522 -12.30 -24.35 5.36
C ALA A 522 -11.02 -24.46 4.50
N PRO A 523 -10.80 -23.63 3.45
CA PRO A 523 -9.55 -23.63 2.69
C PRO A 523 -8.35 -22.94 3.37
N ASN A 524 -8.53 -22.35 4.55
CA ASN A 524 -7.54 -21.49 5.21
C ASN A 524 -7.05 -20.31 4.38
N THR A 525 -7.95 -19.66 3.65
CA THR A 525 -7.62 -18.49 2.80
C THR A 525 -8.06 -17.17 3.40
N VAL A 526 -9.11 -17.15 4.23
CA VAL A 526 -9.65 -15.92 4.85
C VAL A 526 -9.88 -16.15 6.33
N GLN A 527 -9.36 -15.25 7.16
CA GLN A 527 -9.51 -15.24 8.62
C GLN A 527 -10.75 -14.46 9.05
N SER A 528 -11.42 -14.90 10.11
CA SER A 528 -12.50 -14.17 10.76
C SER A 528 -12.00 -12.90 11.44
N VAL A 529 -12.91 -11.94 11.62
CA VAL A 529 -12.70 -10.86 12.60
C VAL A 529 -12.40 -11.50 13.96
N MET A 530 -11.38 -10.96 14.63
CA MET A 530 -11.01 -11.43 15.96
C MET A 530 -12.04 -10.98 17.00
N ASP A 531 -12.51 -11.91 17.81
CA ASP A 531 -13.23 -11.58 19.04
C ASP A 531 -12.26 -11.56 20.22
N THR A 532 -12.52 -10.72 21.22
CA THR A 532 -11.62 -10.53 22.36
C THR A 532 -12.37 -10.46 23.67
N VAL A 533 -11.84 -11.12 24.69
CA VAL A 533 -12.34 -11.01 26.06
C VAL A 533 -11.22 -10.62 27.01
N ARG A 534 -11.54 -9.81 28.03
CA ARG A 534 -10.56 -9.30 28.99
C ARG A 534 -10.97 -9.64 30.41
N PHE A 535 -9.99 -9.98 31.24
CA PHE A 535 -10.16 -10.16 32.68
C PHE A 535 -8.90 -9.73 33.42
N THR A 536 -9.04 -9.38 34.69
CA THR A 536 -7.92 -9.01 35.55
C THR A 536 -7.72 -10.10 36.60
N SER A 537 -6.53 -10.70 36.61
CA SER A 537 -6.17 -11.71 37.60
C SER A 537 -5.55 -11.06 38.84
N THR A 538 -5.95 -11.50 40.02
CA THR A 538 -5.34 -11.12 41.31
C THR A 538 -4.21 -12.06 41.74
N VAL A 539 -3.78 -12.99 40.87
CA VAL A 539 -2.66 -13.88 41.14
C VAL A 539 -1.39 -13.04 41.34
N GLU A 540 -0.62 -13.33 42.38
CA GLU A 540 0.65 -12.64 42.64
C GLU A 540 1.66 -12.99 41.54
N PRO A 541 2.40 -11.99 41.00
CA PRO A 541 3.43 -12.26 40.02
C PRO A 541 4.61 -13.00 40.66
N ASP A 542 4.95 -14.18 40.13
CA ASP A 542 6.18 -14.88 40.47
C ASP A 542 7.41 -14.02 40.12
N GLU A 543 8.52 -14.22 40.85
CA GLU A 543 9.79 -13.63 40.44
C GLU A 543 10.22 -14.20 39.07
N PRO A 544 10.59 -13.36 38.10
CA PRO A 544 10.80 -13.82 36.73
C PRO A 544 12.09 -14.64 36.61
N HIS A 545 12.05 -15.69 35.80
CA HIS A 545 13.20 -16.48 35.41
C HIS A 545 13.67 -16.15 33.99
N LEU A 546 14.95 -16.40 33.72
CA LEU A 546 15.56 -16.28 32.39
C LEU A 546 16.04 -17.65 31.93
N TYR A 547 15.44 -18.17 30.86
CA TYR A 547 15.85 -19.41 30.21
C TYR A 547 16.62 -19.08 28.92
N LEU A 548 17.88 -19.50 28.86
CA LEU A 548 18.75 -19.27 27.70
C LEU A 548 19.08 -20.62 27.07
N LEU A 549 18.71 -20.82 25.80
CA LEU A 549 19.09 -21.98 25.02
C LEU A 549 20.00 -21.54 23.87
N ALA A 550 21.26 -21.95 23.90
CA ALA A 550 22.22 -21.68 22.83
C ALA A 550 22.60 -22.98 22.10
N VAL A 551 22.42 -23.00 20.78
CA VAL A 551 22.77 -24.10 19.90
C VAL A 551 23.90 -23.63 18.98
N GLY A 552 25.02 -24.36 18.96
CA GLY A 552 26.18 -24.02 18.13
C GLY A 552 26.79 -25.25 17.48
N ILE A 553 26.90 -25.27 16.15
CA ILE A 553 27.31 -26.48 15.40
C ILE A 553 28.49 -26.17 14.47
N ASP A 554 29.69 -26.56 14.88
CA ASP A 554 30.88 -26.56 14.01
C ASP A 554 31.01 -27.86 13.25
N ARG A 555 30.77 -28.98 13.95
CA ARG A 555 30.98 -30.33 13.42
C ARG A 555 29.66 -31.00 13.11
N TYR A 556 29.47 -31.31 11.84
CA TYR A 556 28.36 -32.08 11.30
C TYR A 556 28.81 -33.51 11.00
N ARG A 557 27.84 -34.43 10.87
CA ARG A 557 28.13 -35.80 10.44
C ARG A 557 28.74 -35.85 9.04
N ASP A 558 28.31 -34.97 8.14
CA ASP A 558 29.03 -34.68 6.90
C ASP A 558 30.10 -33.59 7.14
N ALA A 559 31.36 -34.00 7.13
CA ALA A 559 32.47 -33.09 7.38
C ALA A 559 32.63 -32.00 6.31
N ALA A 560 32.01 -32.14 5.13
CA ALA A 560 32.11 -31.18 4.03
C ALA A 560 31.40 -29.85 4.30
N ILE A 561 30.55 -29.79 5.34
CA ILE A 561 29.77 -28.60 5.71
C ILE A 561 30.17 -28.04 7.08
N ASN A 562 31.30 -28.46 7.64
CA ASN A 562 31.74 -27.99 8.95
C ASN A 562 31.95 -26.46 8.97
N LEU A 563 31.52 -25.84 10.06
CA LEU A 563 31.75 -24.44 10.38
C LEU A 563 32.95 -24.32 11.33
N LYS A 564 33.48 -23.10 11.46
CA LYS A 564 34.70 -22.86 12.23
C LYS A 564 34.46 -22.19 13.60
N TYR A 565 33.42 -21.37 13.72
CA TYR A 565 33.20 -20.56 14.92
C TYR A 565 31.78 -20.64 15.49
N ALA A 566 30.86 -21.38 14.89
CA ALA A 566 29.46 -21.45 15.31
C ALA A 566 29.27 -22.00 16.74
N ALA A 567 30.04 -23.02 17.15
CA ALA A 567 29.97 -23.49 18.53
C ALA A 567 30.55 -22.48 19.52
N LYS A 568 31.63 -21.78 19.12
CA LYS A 568 32.25 -20.72 19.93
C LYS A 568 31.32 -19.50 20.06
N ASP A 569 30.66 -19.10 18.98
CA ASP A 569 29.71 -17.99 18.95
C ASP A 569 28.56 -18.23 19.95
N ALA A 570 27.98 -19.43 19.94
CA ALA A 570 26.93 -19.82 20.86
C ALA A 570 27.41 -19.86 22.33
N GLN A 571 28.65 -20.32 22.59
CA GLN A 571 29.24 -20.33 23.94
C GLN A 571 29.53 -18.93 24.48
N ASP A 572 30.15 -18.07 23.66
CA ASP A 572 30.48 -16.69 24.02
C ASP A 572 29.20 -15.89 24.31
N PHE A 573 28.19 -16.03 23.45
CA PHE A 573 26.90 -15.36 23.63
C PHE A 573 26.18 -15.81 24.90
N LEU A 574 26.10 -17.13 25.13
CA LEU A 574 25.47 -17.69 26.32
C LEU A 574 26.14 -17.20 27.60
N SER A 575 27.48 -17.19 27.63
CA SER A 575 28.26 -16.80 28.82
C SER A 575 28.14 -15.31 29.11
N GLU A 576 28.31 -14.45 28.09
CA GLU A 576 28.23 -13.00 28.28
C GLU A 576 26.83 -12.56 28.69
N LEU A 577 25.78 -13.08 28.02
CA LEU A 577 24.41 -12.70 28.35
C LEU A 577 24.02 -13.16 29.76
N ALA A 578 24.36 -14.39 30.15
CA ALA A 578 24.11 -14.89 31.49
C ALA A 578 24.80 -14.04 32.57
N GLU A 579 26.02 -13.56 32.32
CA GLU A 579 26.74 -12.68 33.25
C GLU A 579 26.06 -11.32 33.38
N ARG A 580 25.71 -10.69 32.25
CA ARG A 580 25.06 -9.37 32.25
C ARG A 580 23.67 -9.41 32.87
N SER A 581 22.90 -10.46 32.61
CA SER A 581 21.55 -10.60 33.15
C SER A 581 21.48 -10.75 34.67
N LYS A 582 22.60 -10.99 35.37
CA LYS A 582 22.67 -10.97 36.86
C LYS A 582 22.31 -9.61 37.47
N THR A 583 22.35 -8.53 36.69
CA THR A 583 21.88 -7.22 37.17
C THR A 583 20.36 -7.15 37.31
N LEU A 584 19.63 -7.96 36.53
CA LEU A 584 18.18 -7.93 36.44
C LEU A 584 17.53 -9.15 37.11
N TYR A 585 18.16 -10.32 37.02
CA TYR A 585 17.68 -11.59 37.56
C TYR A 585 18.58 -12.07 38.70
N ARG A 586 17.99 -12.78 39.68
CA ARG A 586 18.78 -13.50 40.68
C ARG A 586 19.65 -14.56 39.99
N PRO A 587 20.90 -14.81 40.44
CA PRO A 587 21.75 -15.84 39.83
C PRO A 587 21.11 -17.24 39.78
N THR A 588 20.26 -17.59 40.74
CA THR A 588 19.51 -18.86 40.79
C THR A 588 18.35 -18.92 39.78
N HIS A 589 17.95 -17.79 39.20
CA HIS A 589 16.85 -17.67 38.25
C HIS A 589 17.32 -17.59 36.79
N ILE A 590 18.64 -17.68 36.55
CA ILE A 590 19.23 -17.69 35.23
C ILE A 590 19.59 -19.14 34.88
N HIS A 591 18.99 -19.67 33.83
CA HIS A 591 19.11 -21.08 33.42
C HIS A 591 19.78 -21.19 32.04
N PRO A 592 21.13 -21.12 31.96
CA PRO A 592 21.85 -21.26 30.70
C PRO A 592 21.99 -22.73 30.28
N THR A 593 21.52 -23.06 29.08
CA THR A 593 21.61 -24.39 28.48
C THR A 593 22.30 -24.29 27.11
N GLY A 594 23.40 -25.02 26.94
CA GLY A 594 24.16 -25.06 25.69
C GLY A 594 24.12 -26.44 25.05
N LEU A 595 23.84 -26.51 23.74
CA LEU A 595 23.94 -27.72 22.93
C LEU A 595 24.96 -27.47 21.81
N PHE A 596 26.06 -28.22 21.81
CA PHE A 596 27.16 -28.00 20.88
C PHE A 596 27.50 -29.23 20.06
N ASN A 597 27.76 -29.03 18.76
CA ASN A 597 28.25 -30.07 17.85
C ASN A 597 27.37 -31.33 17.85
N GLU A 598 27.95 -32.50 18.20
CA GLU A 598 27.28 -33.80 18.21
C GLU A 598 26.08 -33.86 19.16
N GLN A 599 26.05 -33.01 20.20
CA GLN A 599 24.92 -32.91 21.13
C GLN A 599 23.73 -32.15 20.51
N ALA A 600 23.98 -31.31 19.51
CA ALA A 600 22.99 -30.48 18.82
C ALA A 600 22.31 -31.21 17.65
N GLY A 601 21.89 -32.46 17.88
CA GLY A 601 20.99 -33.18 16.99
C GLY A 601 19.54 -32.75 17.15
N LYS A 602 18.72 -32.90 16.10
CA LYS A 602 17.29 -32.53 16.10
C LYS A 602 16.54 -33.05 17.34
N GLN A 603 16.65 -34.34 17.64
CA GLN A 603 15.97 -34.95 18.79
C GLN A 603 16.37 -34.31 20.13
N ASN A 604 17.66 -34.03 20.33
CA ASN A 604 18.15 -33.45 21.57
C ASN A 604 17.73 -31.99 21.72
N ILE A 605 17.75 -31.20 20.64
CA ILE A 605 17.29 -29.81 20.64
C ILE A 605 15.81 -29.76 21.02
N LEU A 606 14.98 -30.56 20.34
CA LEU A 606 13.53 -30.64 20.61
C LEU A 606 13.25 -31.11 22.04
N ALA A 607 13.88 -32.18 22.50
CA ALA A 607 13.69 -32.69 23.86
C ALA A 607 14.12 -31.69 24.94
N THR A 608 15.20 -30.94 24.68
CA THR A 608 15.66 -29.88 25.60
C THR A 608 14.65 -28.75 25.67
N ILE A 609 14.11 -28.32 24.53
CA ILE A 609 13.06 -27.30 24.47
C ILE A 609 11.81 -27.79 25.21
N GLU A 610 11.36 -29.03 24.99
CA GLU A 610 10.21 -29.61 25.69
C GLU A 610 10.41 -29.63 27.21
N LYS A 611 11.62 -29.98 27.68
CA LYS A 611 11.97 -29.93 29.10
C LYS A 611 11.91 -28.50 29.67
N LEU A 612 12.40 -27.52 28.93
CA LEU A 612 12.38 -26.10 29.35
C LEU A 612 10.93 -25.57 29.35
N VAL A 613 10.17 -25.84 28.30
CA VAL A 613 8.76 -25.47 28.13
C VAL A 613 7.90 -25.92 29.32
N ALA A 614 8.16 -27.10 29.86
CA ALA A 614 7.44 -27.61 31.03
C ALA A 614 7.65 -26.77 32.31
N GLN A 615 8.73 -25.99 32.38
CA GLN A 615 9.11 -25.18 33.54
C GLN A 615 8.81 -23.68 33.36
N VAL A 616 8.87 -23.19 32.10
CA VAL A 616 8.66 -21.78 31.79
C VAL A 616 7.24 -21.35 32.15
N LYS A 617 7.12 -20.21 32.83
CA LYS A 617 5.86 -19.54 33.17
C LYS A 617 5.67 -18.26 32.32
N PRO A 618 4.44 -17.70 32.24
CA PRO A 618 4.19 -16.52 31.41
C PRO A 618 5.02 -15.27 31.74
N GLY A 619 5.40 -15.07 33.01
CA GLY A 619 6.23 -13.95 33.47
C GLY A 619 7.73 -14.10 33.18
N ASP A 620 8.17 -15.27 32.71
CA ASP A 620 9.57 -15.56 32.44
C ASP A 620 10.01 -15.01 31.07
N SER A 621 11.32 -14.97 30.85
CA SER A 621 11.94 -14.65 29.57
C SER A 621 12.63 -15.86 28.97
N PHE A 622 12.44 -16.09 27.68
CA PHE A 622 13.06 -17.18 26.94
C PHE A 622 13.87 -16.65 25.77
N ILE A 623 15.14 -17.05 25.67
CA ILE A 623 16.03 -16.63 24.58
C ILE A 623 16.60 -17.88 23.91
N PHE A 624 16.39 -17.98 22.61
CA PHE A 624 16.96 -19.02 21.76
C PHE A 624 18.01 -18.40 20.84
N PHE A 625 19.25 -18.87 20.94
CA PHE A 625 20.34 -18.48 20.06
C PHE A 625 20.79 -19.70 19.25
N ASN A 626 20.78 -19.61 17.92
CA ASN A 626 21.20 -20.68 17.04
C ASN A 626 22.27 -20.19 16.06
N ALA A 627 23.47 -20.73 16.20
CA ALA A 627 24.58 -20.59 15.26
C ALA A 627 24.81 -21.91 14.51
N SER A 628 24.44 -21.95 13.23
CA SER A 628 24.51 -23.16 12.39
C SER A 628 24.28 -22.85 10.90
N HIS A 629 24.22 -23.86 10.04
CA HIS A 629 23.71 -23.69 8.68
C HIS A 629 22.19 -23.48 8.66
N GLY A 630 21.74 -22.55 7.81
CA GLY A 630 20.35 -22.33 7.48
C GLY A 630 20.11 -22.72 6.02
N LEU A 631 18.90 -23.20 5.71
CA LEU A 631 18.50 -23.52 4.34
C LEU A 631 17.12 -22.93 4.04
N LEU A 632 16.95 -22.44 2.82
CA LEU A 632 15.65 -22.12 2.26
C LEU A 632 15.34 -23.19 1.22
N LEU A 633 14.23 -23.92 1.37
CA LEU A 633 13.74 -24.91 0.40
C LEU A 633 12.25 -24.68 0.20
N GLN A 634 11.81 -24.53 -1.05
CA GLN A 634 10.38 -24.35 -1.40
C GLN A 634 9.69 -23.25 -0.56
N SER A 635 10.37 -22.12 -0.33
CA SER A 635 9.88 -21.02 0.52
C SER A 635 9.62 -21.42 1.98
N GLN A 636 10.39 -22.35 2.53
CA GLN A 636 10.42 -22.72 3.94
C GLN A 636 11.86 -22.71 4.46
N TYR A 637 12.04 -22.15 5.65
CA TYR A 637 13.35 -22.11 6.31
C TYR A 637 13.61 -23.38 7.12
N TYR A 638 14.85 -23.86 7.11
CA TYR A 638 15.30 -25.02 7.89
C TYR A 638 16.61 -24.72 8.61
N ILE A 639 16.70 -25.12 9.87
CA ILE A 639 17.96 -25.19 10.64
C ILE A 639 18.59 -26.56 10.38
N VAL A 640 19.84 -26.58 9.96
CA VAL A 640 20.62 -27.81 9.81
C VAL A 640 21.20 -28.20 11.16
N THR A 641 20.86 -29.40 11.62
CA THR A 641 21.32 -29.93 12.92
C THR A 641 22.58 -30.79 12.77
N GLY A 642 23.31 -31.05 13.87
CA GLY A 642 24.60 -31.76 13.82
C GLY A 642 24.53 -33.18 13.24
N GLY A 643 23.33 -33.79 13.23
CA GLY A 643 23.09 -35.11 12.66
C GLY A 643 23.06 -35.17 11.13
N PHE A 644 23.14 -34.03 10.44
CA PHE A 644 22.98 -33.95 8.98
C PHE A 644 24.10 -34.71 8.24
N ASN A 645 23.68 -35.67 7.41
CA ASN A 645 24.54 -36.63 6.71
C ASN A 645 24.81 -36.25 5.24
N GLY A 646 24.49 -35.02 4.84
CA GLY A 646 24.67 -34.54 3.46
C GLY A 646 23.50 -34.82 2.51
N ARG A 647 22.42 -35.48 2.97
CA ARG A 647 21.23 -35.79 2.16
C ARG A 647 19.99 -35.09 2.72
N LEU A 648 19.24 -34.45 1.82
CA LEU A 648 18.00 -33.71 2.13
C LEU A 648 16.74 -34.61 2.20
N ASP A 649 16.87 -35.90 1.89
CA ASP A 649 15.77 -36.90 1.87
C ASP A 649 15.33 -37.33 3.27
N SER A 650 16.20 -37.23 4.28
CA SER A 650 15.87 -37.54 5.67
C SER A 650 15.55 -36.29 6.48
N GLY A 651 14.26 -35.98 6.67
CA GLY A 651 13.78 -34.93 7.59
C GLY A 651 14.21 -35.10 9.06
N ALA A 652 14.99 -36.14 9.37
CA ALA A 652 15.56 -36.45 10.67
C ALA A 652 16.64 -35.47 11.15
N SER A 653 17.22 -34.64 10.26
CA SER A 653 18.34 -33.76 10.61
C SER A 653 18.10 -32.27 10.33
N LEU A 654 16.86 -31.89 9.98
CA LEU A 654 16.47 -30.51 9.71
C LEU A 654 15.33 -30.10 10.65
N ILE A 655 15.40 -28.92 11.24
CA ILE A 655 14.28 -28.31 11.98
C ILE A 655 13.65 -27.24 11.08
N GLY A 656 12.42 -27.48 10.63
CA GLY A 656 11.72 -26.54 9.75
C GLY A 656 11.13 -25.33 10.48
N SER A 657 10.82 -24.28 9.72
CA SER A 657 10.09 -23.08 10.17
C SER A 657 8.84 -23.45 10.96
N ASN A 658 8.08 -24.45 10.51
CA ASN A 658 6.88 -24.92 11.20
C ASN A 658 7.16 -25.52 12.58
N GLU A 659 8.25 -26.27 12.72
CA GLU A 659 8.64 -26.83 14.02
C GLU A 659 9.07 -25.71 14.98
N ILE A 660 9.74 -24.68 14.48
CA ILE A 660 10.13 -23.49 15.27
C ILE A 660 8.88 -22.73 15.74
N VAL A 661 7.89 -22.58 14.86
CA VAL A 661 6.58 -21.99 15.19
C VAL A 661 5.91 -22.77 16.31
N GLU A 662 5.85 -24.10 16.22
CA GLU A 662 5.29 -24.96 17.27
C GLU A 662 6.05 -24.85 18.60
N MET A 663 7.38 -24.77 18.55
CA MET A 663 8.19 -24.53 19.75
C MET A 663 7.79 -23.21 20.42
N SER A 664 7.70 -22.11 19.65
CA SER A 664 7.32 -20.79 20.18
C SER A 664 5.91 -20.77 20.80
N LYS A 665 4.94 -21.47 20.19
CA LYS A 665 3.58 -21.63 20.73
C LYS A 665 3.61 -22.28 22.12
N ARG A 666 4.41 -23.33 22.28
CA ARG A 666 4.48 -24.11 23.54
C ARG A 666 5.23 -23.38 24.65
N ILE A 667 6.25 -22.58 24.34
CA ILE A 667 7.04 -21.84 25.34
C ILE A 667 6.16 -20.80 26.02
N LYS A 668 5.76 -20.96 27.29
CA LYS A 668 4.77 -20.09 27.97
C LYS A 668 5.19 -18.62 28.15
N ALA A 669 6.49 -18.31 28.16
CA ALA A 669 7.01 -16.94 28.29
C ALA A 669 6.36 -15.95 27.31
N LEU A 670 6.00 -14.77 27.80
CA LEU A 670 5.53 -13.64 26.97
C LEU A 670 6.68 -12.85 26.33
N SER A 671 7.89 -12.94 26.90
CA SER A 671 9.12 -12.35 26.39
C SER A 671 9.96 -13.46 25.74
N GLN A 672 10.06 -13.44 24.41
CA GLN A 672 10.77 -14.43 23.62
C GLN A 672 11.73 -13.75 22.63
N LEU A 673 13.00 -14.17 22.59
CA LEU A 673 13.98 -13.69 21.63
C LEU A 673 14.61 -14.87 20.89
N PHE A 674 14.38 -14.97 19.58
CA PHE A 674 15.01 -15.95 18.70
C PHE A 674 16.08 -15.27 17.86
N ILE A 675 17.31 -15.74 17.94
CA ILE A 675 18.45 -15.24 17.18
C ILE A 675 18.98 -16.37 16.30
N PHE A 676 18.97 -16.15 14.99
CA PHE A 676 19.48 -17.07 13.98
C PHE A 676 20.75 -16.48 13.37
N ASP A 677 21.91 -16.91 13.88
CA ASP A 677 23.20 -16.61 13.28
C ASP A 677 23.59 -17.71 12.30
N THR A 678 22.89 -17.75 11.16
CA THR A 678 23.08 -18.79 10.15
C THR A 678 23.68 -18.27 8.86
N CYS A 679 24.43 -19.12 8.15
CA CYS A 679 25.07 -18.76 6.88
C CYS A 679 24.06 -18.24 5.84
N HIS A 680 22.83 -18.78 5.86
CA HIS A 680 21.69 -18.34 5.04
C HIS A 680 20.47 -18.04 5.91
N ALA A 681 20.48 -16.91 6.61
CA ALA A 681 19.35 -16.47 7.45
C ALA A 681 18.16 -15.90 6.64
N GLY A 682 18.29 -15.85 5.32
CA GLY A 682 17.42 -15.18 4.36
C GLY A 682 15.99 -15.70 4.16
N GLY A 683 15.57 -16.70 4.93
CA GLY A 683 14.23 -17.29 4.88
C GLY A 683 13.43 -17.16 6.18
N VAL A 684 13.98 -16.50 7.19
CA VAL A 684 13.37 -16.38 8.53
C VAL A 684 12.07 -15.56 8.51
N ASP A 685 11.84 -14.74 7.47
CA ASP A 685 10.57 -14.06 7.21
C ASP A 685 9.39 -15.03 7.02
N THR A 686 9.64 -16.24 6.49
CA THR A 686 8.60 -17.29 6.37
C THR A 686 8.11 -17.78 7.74
N ILE A 687 8.99 -17.80 8.76
CA ILE A 687 8.63 -18.12 10.15
C ILE A 687 7.63 -17.08 10.67
N VAL A 688 7.82 -15.80 10.30
CA VAL A 688 6.93 -14.71 10.72
C VAL A 688 5.56 -14.81 10.07
N SER A 689 5.48 -15.15 8.78
CA SER A 689 4.19 -15.34 8.10
C SER A 689 3.35 -16.47 8.71
N GLY A 690 3.98 -17.48 9.32
CA GLY A 690 3.31 -18.53 10.08
C GLY A 690 2.87 -18.10 11.50
N LEU A 691 3.48 -17.06 12.06
CA LEU A 691 3.21 -16.57 13.42
C LEU A 691 2.23 -15.38 13.45
N TYR A 692 2.25 -14.49 12.46
CA TYR A 692 1.48 -13.24 12.46
C TYR A 692 0.95 -12.85 11.08
N ASP A 693 -0.31 -12.40 11.05
CA ASP A 693 -0.96 -11.76 9.89
C ASP A 693 -1.24 -10.26 10.18
N ALA A 694 -1.60 -9.48 9.16
CA ALA A 694 -1.60 -8.00 9.19
C ALA A 694 -2.32 -7.33 10.39
N ARG A 695 -3.53 -7.78 10.81
CA ARG A 695 -4.19 -7.23 12.01
C ARG A 695 -3.53 -7.61 13.34
N MET A 696 -2.71 -8.66 13.36
CA MET A 696 -2.05 -9.13 14.57
C MET A 696 -0.93 -8.21 15.05
N SER A 697 -0.47 -7.27 14.20
CA SER A 697 0.49 -6.22 14.59
C SER A 697 -0.04 -5.31 15.72
N VAL A 698 -1.36 -5.20 15.88
CA VAL A 698 -1.98 -4.40 16.96
C VAL A 698 -1.97 -5.14 18.29
N MET A 699 -2.19 -6.46 18.29
CA MET A 699 -2.13 -7.31 19.49
C MET A 699 -0.72 -7.70 19.90
N ALA A 700 0.18 -7.88 18.91
CA ALA A 700 1.59 -8.12 19.14
C ALA A 700 2.19 -7.07 20.08
N LYS A 701 1.68 -5.82 20.09
CA LYS A 701 2.06 -4.73 21.03
C LYS A 701 2.16 -5.14 22.51
N LYS A 702 1.45 -6.18 22.96
CA LYS A 702 1.43 -6.63 24.37
C LYS A 702 2.41 -7.78 24.69
N MET A 703 2.92 -8.50 23.69
CA MET A 703 3.99 -9.51 23.85
C MET A 703 5.38 -8.90 23.65
N GLY A 704 6.47 -9.59 23.99
CA GLY A 704 7.81 -9.24 23.52
C GLY A 704 8.43 -10.37 22.71
N LEU A 705 7.93 -10.64 21.50
CA LEU A 705 8.57 -11.60 20.58
C LEU A 705 9.53 -10.87 19.65
N HIS A 706 10.78 -11.28 19.63
CA HIS A 706 11.83 -10.69 18.83
C HIS A 706 12.52 -11.78 18.01
N ILE A 707 12.65 -11.57 16.71
CA ILE A 707 13.30 -12.53 15.80
C ILE A 707 14.41 -11.81 15.05
N TYR A 708 15.65 -12.23 15.28
CA TYR A 708 16.85 -11.67 14.69
C TYR A 708 17.51 -12.69 13.75
N ALA A 709 17.89 -12.23 12.57
CA ALA A 709 18.60 -13.02 11.57
C ALA A 709 19.87 -12.28 11.16
N SER A 710 20.99 -12.99 11.05
CA SER A 710 22.31 -12.40 10.81
C SER A 710 22.48 -11.74 9.43
N ALA A 711 21.64 -12.10 8.44
CA ALA A 711 21.65 -11.53 7.10
C ALA A 711 20.25 -11.55 6.46
N GLY A 712 20.00 -10.66 5.50
CA GLY A 712 18.76 -10.62 4.72
C GLY A 712 18.65 -11.72 3.66
N SER A 713 17.52 -11.76 2.92
CA SER A 713 17.16 -12.83 1.97
C SER A 713 18.16 -13.13 0.86
N VAL A 714 18.96 -12.14 0.47
CA VAL A 714 19.91 -12.19 -0.65
C VAL A 714 21.38 -12.16 -0.21
N GLN A 715 21.65 -12.10 1.10
CA GLN A 715 22.99 -11.89 1.65
C GLN A 715 23.45 -13.10 2.47
N THR A 716 24.77 -13.31 2.52
CA THR A 716 25.41 -14.33 3.36
C THR A 716 25.90 -13.72 4.67
N ALA A 717 25.93 -14.51 5.74
CA ALA A 717 26.56 -14.09 6.99
C ALA A 717 28.08 -14.32 6.91
N LEU A 718 28.88 -13.33 7.30
CA LEU A 718 30.34 -13.43 7.36
C LEU A 718 30.76 -14.18 8.63
N ASP A 719 31.44 -15.32 8.46
CA ASP A 719 32.01 -16.10 9.57
C ASP A 719 33.48 -15.71 9.85
N GLY A 720 33.92 -15.80 11.10
CA GLY A 720 35.32 -15.65 11.53
C GLY A 720 35.89 -14.24 11.66
N TYR A 721 35.05 -13.20 11.65
CA TYR A 721 35.47 -11.84 11.93
C TYR A 721 35.95 -11.66 13.38
N ARG A 722 37.27 -11.44 13.56
CA ARG A 722 37.92 -11.31 14.88
C ARG A 722 37.63 -12.50 15.83
N GLY A 723 37.52 -13.70 15.26
CA GLY A 723 37.39 -14.95 16.00
C GLY A 723 35.95 -15.34 16.39
N ASN A 724 34.95 -14.67 15.84
CA ASN A 724 33.50 -14.97 15.94
C ASN A 724 32.81 -14.66 14.59
N GLY A 725 31.58 -15.10 14.37
CA GLY A 725 30.74 -14.58 13.28
C GLY A 725 30.60 -13.05 13.37
N LEU A 726 30.53 -12.34 12.23
CA LEU A 726 30.46 -10.87 12.22
C LEU A 726 29.25 -10.37 13.04
N TYR A 727 28.09 -11.02 12.87
CA TYR A 727 26.89 -10.65 13.60
C TYR A 727 27.04 -10.92 15.09
N THR A 728 27.50 -12.12 15.48
CA THR A 728 27.81 -12.45 16.88
C THR A 728 28.82 -11.50 17.50
N HIS A 729 29.86 -11.10 16.77
CA HIS A 729 30.83 -10.10 17.24
C HIS A 729 30.16 -8.76 17.60
N THR A 730 29.23 -8.28 16.76
CA THR A 730 28.50 -7.04 17.07
C THR A 730 27.53 -7.18 18.24
N LEU A 731 26.86 -8.34 18.37
CA LEU A 731 25.99 -8.64 19.52
C LEU A 731 26.79 -8.64 20.82
N LEU A 732 27.92 -9.36 20.86
CA LEU A 732 28.79 -9.41 22.03
C LEU A 732 29.36 -8.04 22.39
N ARG A 733 29.69 -7.22 21.39
CA ARG A 733 30.13 -5.84 21.62
C ARG A 733 29.01 -5.01 22.27
N GLY A 734 27.77 -5.15 21.80
CA GLY A 734 26.62 -4.48 22.40
C GLY A 734 26.34 -4.93 23.85
N LEU A 735 26.49 -6.22 24.14
CA LEU A 735 26.37 -6.74 25.52
C LEU A 735 27.47 -6.20 26.47
N LYS A 736 28.70 -6.01 25.96
CA LYS A 736 29.83 -5.50 26.74
C LYS A 736 29.79 -3.99 26.94
N ASP A 737 29.31 -3.25 25.94
CA ASP A 737 29.32 -1.79 25.91
C ASP A 737 27.89 -1.21 26.03
N GLY A 738 27.19 -1.59 27.10
CA GLY A 738 25.79 -1.23 27.32
C GLY A 738 25.52 0.29 27.32
N ARG A 739 26.51 1.12 27.66
CA ARG A 739 26.38 2.60 27.63
C ARG A 739 26.23 3.15 26.22
N THR A 740 26.85 2.53 25.22
CA THR A 740 26.68 2.94 23.81
C THR A 740 25.39 2.43 23.20
N VAL A 741 24.82 1.37 23.77
CA VAL A 741 23.58 0.75 23.32
C VAL A 741 22.35 1.47 23.89
N ASP A 742 22.40 1.87 25.16
CA ASP A 742 21.37 2.69 25.84
C ASP A 742 21.44 4.16 25.40
N LYS A 743 21.00 4.44 24.15
CA LYS A 743 20.99 5.79 23.57
C LYS A 743 20.09 6.77 24.35
N ASP A 744 19.11 6.24 25.09
CA ASP A 744 18.12 7.05 25.81
C ASP A 744 18.55 7.31 27.28
N ALA A 745 19.72 6.81 27.69
CA ALA A 745 20.25 6.89 29.06
C ALA A 745 19.24 6.42 30.12
N SER A 746 18.46 5.40 29.77
CA SER A 746 17.41 4.81 30.59
C SER A 746 17.95 3.98 31.76
N GLY A 747 19.25 3.66 31.75
CA GLY A 747 19.92 2.81 32.74
C GLY A 747 19.76 1.31 32.47
N ALA A 748 19.15 0.91 31.35
CA ALA A 748 18.97 -0.49 30.98
C ALA A 748 19.10 -0.70 29.47
N VAL A 749 19.66 -1.85 29.07
CA VAL A 749 19.67 -2.27 27.67
C VAL A 749 18.46 -3.16 27.40
N THR A 750 17.65 -2.78 26.42
CA THR A 750 16.50 -3.58 25.97
C THR A 750 16.85 -4.49 24.80
N VAL A 751 15.93 -5.41 24.49
CA VAL A 751 16.02 -6.27 23.30
C VAL A 751 16.09 -5.40 22.04
N LYS A 752 15.19 -4.41 21.87
CA LYS A 752 15.18 -3.54 20.69
C LYS A 752 16.46 -2.71 20.57
N ASP A 753 17.03 -2.24 21.67
CA ASP A 753 18.28 -1.46 21.66
C ASP A 753 19.45 -2.31 21.17
N LEU A 754 19.58 -3.54 21.68
CA LEU A 754 20.60 -4.48 21.24
C LEU A 754 20.42 -4.86 19.76
N GLY A 755 19.19 -5.07 19.30
CA GLY A 755 18.87 -5.36 17.90
C GLY A 755 19.23 -4.19 16.97
N ARG A 756 18.88 -2.95 17.36
CA ARG A 756 19.24 -1.73 16.61
C ARG A 756 20.76 -1.55 16.52
N TYR A 757 21.46 -1.65 17.65
CA TYR A 757 22.91 -1.50 17.70
C TYR A 757 23.63 -2.54 16.85
N SER A 758 23.26 -3.82 16.99
CA SER A 758 23.89 -4.91 16.24
C SER A 758 23.66 -4.77 14.73
N LYS A 759 22.48 -4.33 14.29
CA LYS A 759 22.21 -4.02 12.87
C LYS A 759 23.08 -2.88 12.35
N GLU A 760 23.05 -1.71 13.00
CA GLU A 760 23.82 -0.52 12.59
C GLU A 760 25.32 -0.83 12.50
N MET A 761 25.85 -1.53 13.51
CA MET A 761 27.27 -1.89 13.57
C MET A 761 27.66 -2.96 12.55
N THR A 762 26.79 -3.95 12.30
CA THR A 762 27.06 -4.98 11.30
C THR A 762 27.10 -4.36 9.91
N GLU A 763 26.14 -3.49 9.56
CA GLU A 763 26.13 -2.77 8.28
C GLU A 763 27.37 -1.88 8.10
N ALA A 764 27.77 -1.16 9.15
CA ALA A 764 28.94 -0.28 9.11
C ALA A 764 30.25 -1.05 8.92
N ILE A 765 30.42 -2.20 9.57
CA ILE A 765 31.63 -3.04 9.44
C ILE A 765 31.61 -3.77 8.09
N SER A 766 30.47 -4.36 7.72
CA SER A 766 30.32 -5.16 6.50
C SER A 766 30.54 -4.30 5.24
N GLY A 767 30.04 -3.05 5.25
CA GLY A 767 30.31 -2.07 4.20
C GLY A 767 31.78 -1.71 4.03
N ARG A 768 32.56 -1.63 5.13
CA ARG A 768 34.02 -1.39 5.07
C ARG A 768 34.80 -2.59 4.56
N LEU A 769 34.28 -3.80 4.77
CA LEU A 769 34.88 -5.05 4.33
C LEU A 769 34.54 -5.41 2.88
N GLY A 770 33.66 -4.65 2.22
CA GLY A 770 33.19 -4.94 0.85
C GLY A 770 32.29 -6.18 0.76
N HIS A 771 31.73 -6.64 1.89
CA HIS A 771 30.86 -7.81 1.97
C HIS A 771 29.51 -7.37 2.55
N PRO A 772 28.52 -6.94 1.73
CA PRO A 772 27.29 -6.37 2.24
C PRO A 772 26.48 -7.38 3.06
N GLN A 773 26.37 -7.11 4.37
CA GLN A 773 25.59 -7.90 5.31
C GLN A 773 24.71 -6.97 6.16
N THR A 774 23.40 -7.16 6.04
CA THR A 774 22.36 -6.41 6.74
C THR A 774 21.52 -7.39 7.56
N PRO A 775 21.63 -7.38 8.89
CA PRO A 775 20.78 -8.20 9.75
C PRO A 775 19.29 -7.85 9.62
N LEU A 776 18.45 -8.88 9.66
CA LEU A 776 17.00 -8.75 9.72
C LEU A 776 16.56 -8.76 11.18
N ILE A 777 16.04 -7.61 11.64
CA ILE A 777 15.59 -7.41 13.02
C ILE A 777 14.08 -7.21 13.03
N MET A 778 13.35 -8.17 13.56
CA MET A 778 11.89 -8.13 13.65
C MET A 778 11.47 -8.08 15.12
N ASN A 779 10.91 -6.96 15.53
CA ASN A 779 10.49 -6.72 16.91
C ASN A 779 8.97 -6.66 16.97
N PHE A 780 8.35 -7.68 17.56
CA PHE A 780 6.92 -7.75 17.77
C PHE A 780 6.63 -7.43 19.22
N GLY A 781 6.15 -6.21 19.43
CA GLY A 781 5.46 -5.86 20.65
C GLY A 781 6.18 -5.00 21.69
N LYS A 782 5.87 -5.25 22.96
CA LYS A 782 6.49 -4.68 24.15
C LYS A 782 7.97 -5.04 24.18
N ASP A 783 8.76 -4.02 24.46
CA ASP A 783 10.20 -4.19 24.61
C ASP A 783 10.54 -4.74 26.01
N SER A 784 11.49 -5.68 26.06
CA SER A 784 11.92 -6.34 27.28
C SER A 784 13.34 -5.90 27.66
N ARG A 785 13.60 -5.71 28.95
CA ARG A 785 14.95 -5.40 29.46
C ARG A 785 15.79 -6.69 29.47
N LEU A 786 17.06 -6.59 29.06
CA LEU A 786 18.01 -7.70 29.10
C LEU A 786 18.93 -7.62 30.32
N PHE A 787 19.44 -6.42 30.62
CA PHE A 787 20.30 -6.12 31.76
C PHE A 787 20.31 -4.60 32.05
N GLU A 788 20.82 -4.23 33.22
CA GLU A 788 20.97 -2.83 33.66
C GLU A 788 22.40 -2.36 33.44
N VAL A 789 22.56 -1.12 33.01
CA VAL A 789 23.86 -0.49 32.75
C VAL A 789 24.34 0.15 34.04
N ARG A 790 25.41 -0.39 34.63
CA ARG A 790 26.07 0.19 35.81
C ARG A 790 27.09 1.28 35.48
#